data_AF-A0A2K3Q9Z0-F1
#
_entry.id   AF-A0A2K3Q9Z0-F1
#
_cell.length_a   1.000
_cell.length_b   1.000
_cell.length_c   1.000
_cell.angle_alpha   90.00
_cell.angle_beta   90.00
_cell.angle_gamma   90.00
#
_symmetry.space_group_name_H-M   'P 1'
#
loop_
_entity.id
_entity.type
_entity.pdbx_description
1 polymer ?
#
loop_
_entity_poly.entity_id
_entity_poly.type
_entity_poly.pdbx_seq_one_letter_code
_entity_poly.pdbx_strand_id
1 'polypeptide(L)'
;METMEKAPLMDVPAPAQPPRKRSSRLVKAACLAGLVCLASLYCRPEWKPWPRGSPYGTFPEPNDPFRFIPCTDATLPPALDDAHPEQSWARLFDPHPEHWSWGNAMAHDSHRPAHEHPHGRPHEHPHHRPHDRPRDRPHGHPHEHGDHDHHRGHGCHRHRDPYAGRGIYLCGYLDVPLDYTNKSDPRIARLAVTKYQVSGLALRPLHRRHRRHRRHPGRKSERTIVIEPGGPGGSGTSMAWRSSEQVTKRLSGGKFDVLGWDPRGVNASLPAVSCFPYDADRDRWALRAGQYREVSPSPKAQLEFADAMSDAVFNACERMHGDLARFVSTAFVARDLEEIRLALGEDELTGYLVSYGTGIGQTYANMFPDSVGRMILDGTEYVRDHRLVGGFGWTALDNVTDAWRDGFLGECINAGPDHCALAKPVCGDRAVVALDGLQARMEALVRSLIERPIPGYTGFSGPSLITYSALVQAIYGALYNARSWPSLAEMLFELEAGNSTLAAAMLERSAWEYDPAMPSPPGKRPSSDELGQLVICADSYDAPDAPGAIGWWESLWANMTHDSWISGNSRFSNVFPCRHFVDYWKPAEVYRGDLNGTLRHPVLLIAETYDPATPLRNGRRLLKEMGKNARLVAHHGYGHSSRDTSNCTDAIAKSFILEGTLPDEQETACVANEKPYMYGVKKDDVSSAVARARDPIEAWDEHLAELAVLNPRLLSRKGI
;
A
#
# COMPACT_ATOMS: atom_id res chain seq x y z
N MET A 1 -58.50 43.62 2.09
CA MET A 1 -58.87 44.90 1.46
C MET A 1 -58.34 44.88 0.03
N GLU A 2 -59.25 44.67 -0.91
CA GLU A 2 -59.41 45.42 -2.19
C GLU A 2 -58.43 46.58 -2.43
N THR A 3 -57.91 46.90 -3.64
CA THR A 3 -58.33 46.61 -5.03
C THR A 3 -57.27 47.10 -6.05
N MET A 4 -57.22 46.45 -7.24
CA MET A 4 -57.12 47.00 -8.63
C MET A 4 -55.79 47.67 -9.11
N GLU A 5 -55.30 47.57 -10.37
CA GLU A 5 -55.78 46.98 -11.64
C GLU A 5 -54.70 46.95 -12.76
N LYS A 6 -54.79 45.94 -13.66
CA LYS A 6 -54.65 45.86 -15.16
C LYS A 6 -53.40 46.42 -15.90
N ALA A 7 -52.61 45.62 -16.67
CA ALA A 7 -52.81 44.86 -17.95
C ALA A 7 -52.32 45.65 -19.21
N PRO A 8 -52.01 45.07 -20.42
CA PRO A 8 -52.21 43.68 -20.91
C PRO A 8 -51.06 43.03 -21.75
N LEU A 9 -51.25 41.73 -22.07
CA LEU A 9 -50.56 40.88 -23.06
C LEU A 9 -51.24 40.91 -24.45
N MET A 10 -50.50 40.54 -25.52
CA MET A 10 -51.06 39.91 -26.73
C MET A 10 -50.08 38.91 -27.39
N ASP A 11 -50.70 37.96 -28.09
CA ASP A 11 -50.29 36.60 -28.49
C ASP A 11 -49.38 36.44 -29.72
N VAL A 12 -48.76 35.25 -29.84
CA VAL A 12 -48.30 34.68 -31.13
C VAL A 12 -48.64 33.17 -31.19
N PRO A 13 -49.28 32.66 -32.28
CA PRO A 13 -49.68 31.25 -32.43
C PRO A 13 -48.64 30.37 -33.17
N ALA A 14 -48.78 29.05 -33.03
CA ALA A 14 -48.03 27.98 -33.73
C ALA A 14 -48.89 27.33 -34.85
N PRO A 15 -48.44 26.24 -35.54
CA PRO A 15 -47.43 26.17 -36.60
C PRO A 15 -48.00 25.59 -37.93
N ALA A 16 -47.22 25.59 -39.03
CA ALA A 16 -47.58 24.89 -40.28
C ALA A 16 -46.40 24.08 -40.89
N GLN A 17 -46.72 22.87 -41.36
CA GLN A 17 -45.84 21.89 -42.00
C GLN A 17 -45.66 22.13 -43.53
N PRO A 18 -44.68 21.46 -44.20
CA PRO A 18 -44.08 21.90 -45.46
C PRO A 18 -44.62 21.18 -46.72
N PRO A 19 -44.33 21.66 -47.95
CA PRO A 19 -44.52 20.89 -49.16
C PRO A 19 -43.23 20.21 -49.67
N ARG A 20 -43.43 19.10 -50.37
CA ARG A 20 -42.43 18.17 -50.94
C ARG A 20 -42.29 18.33 -52.46
N LYS A 21 -41.06 18.07 -52.94
CA LYS A 21 -40.63 17.58 -54.30
C LYS A 21 -40.67 18.64 -55.44
N ARG A 22 -39.75 18.69 -56.42
CA ARG A 22 -39.01 17.63 -57.15
C ARG A 22 -37.84 18.21 -57.98
N SER A 23 -36.69 17.52 -57.95
CA SER A 23 -35.66 17.28 -58.99
C SER A 23 -35.39 18.29 -60.15
N SER A 24 -34.11 18.60 -60.43
CA SER A 24 -33.43 18.01 -61.60
C SER A 24 -31.90 18.18 -61.60
N ARG A 25 -31.26 17.11 -62.09
CA ARG A 25 -29.92 16.89 -62.64
C ARG A 25 -29.13 18.16 -63.04
N LEU A 26 -28.17 18.59 -62.21
CA LEU A 26 -26.98 19.37 -62.66
C LEU A 26 -25.80 19.41 -61.69
N VAL A 27 -25.88 18.83 -60.49
CA VAL A 27 -24.81 18.98 -59.46
C VAL A 27 -23.73 17.88 -59.50
N LYS A 28 -23.82 16.88 -60.39
CA LYS A 28 -22.85 15.76 -60.42
C LYS A 28 -21.52 16.03 -61.15
N ALA A 29 -21.28 17.25 -61.66
CA ALA A 29 -20.02 17.58 -62.34
C ALA A 29 -19.03 18.42 -61.51
N ALA A 30 -19.43 18.92 -60.33
CA ALA A 30 -18.57 19.80 -59.51
C ALA A 30 -17.78 19.08 -58.39
N CYS A 31 -17.99 17.77 -58.19
CA CYS A 31 -17.34 17.03 -57.10
C CYS A 31 -16.02 16.32 -57.46
N LEU A 32 -15.52 16.45 -58.70
CA LEU A 32 -14.30 15.75 -59.14
C LEU A 32 -13.07 16.64 -59.34
N ALA A 33 -13.21 17.97 -59.28
CA ALA A 33 -12.08 18.90 -59.40
C ALA A 33 -11.61 19.50 -58.05
N GLY A 34 -12.39 19.35 -56.96
CA GLY A 34 -12.04 19.84 -55.62
C GLY A 34 -11.22 18.85 -54.76
N LEU A 35 -10.99 17.63 -55.25
CA LEU A 35 -10.37 16.54 -54.49
C LEU A 35 -8.87 16.36 -54.72
N VAL A 36 -8.23 17.20 -55.55
CA VAL A 36 -6.79 17.11 -55.84
C VAL A 36 -5.97 18.26 -55.22
N CYS A 37 -6.60 19.30 -54.66
CA CYS A 37 -5.88 20.43 -54.02
C CYS A 37 -5.98 20.49 -52.48
N LEU A 38 -6.58 19.49 -51.81
CA LEU A 38 -6.61 19.41 -50.34
C LEU A 38 -5.66 18.33 -49.76
N ALA A 39 -4.94 17.60 -50.61
CA ALA A 39 -3.99 16.57 -50.20
C ALA A 39 -2.58 17.10 -49.87
N SER A 40 -2.34 18.42 -49.97
CA SER A 40 -1.01 19.02 -49.84
C SER A 40 -0.84 19.99 -48.66
N LEU A 41 -1.78 20.01 -47.69
CA LEU A 41 -1.74 20.92 -46.53
C LEU A 41 -1.80 20.22 -45.15
N TYR A 42 -1.64 18.90 -45.10
CA TYR A 42 -1.33 18.16 -43.87
C TYR A 42 0.06 17.52 -43.96
N CYS A 43 1.08 18.36 -44.17
CA CYS A 43 2.42 17.98 -43.73
C CYS A 43 2.40 17.95 -42.20
N ARG A 44 2.29 16.75 -41.63
CA ARG A 44 2.72 16.49 -40.24
C ARG A 44 4.15 17.02 -40.12
N PRO A 45 4.51 17.78 -39.07
CA PRO A 45 5.89 18.19 -38.89
C PRO A 45 6.77 16.94 -38.83
N GLU A 46 7.76 16.90 -39.72
CA GLU A 46 8.77 15.85 -39.77
C GLU A 46 9.45 15.76 -38.41
N TRP A 47 9.30 14.59 -37.80
CA TRP A 47 9.88 14.19 -36.53
C TRP A 47 11.41 14.25 -36.63
N LYS A 48 12.06 15.03 -35.77
CA LYS A 48 13.48 14.83 -35.45
C LYS A 48 13.58 13.78 -34.33
N PRO A 49 14.58 12.88 -34.39
CA PRO A 49 14.52 11.60 -33.70
C PRO A 49 14.63 11.82 -32.19
N TRP A 50 13.77 11.11 -31.48
CA TRP A 50 13.88 10.70 -30.09
C TRP A 50 15.35 10.59 -29.63
N PRO A 51 15.67 10.92 -28.36
CA PRO A 51 17.01 10.64 -27.81
C PRO A 51 17.36 9.20 -28.14
N ARG A 52 18.59 8.95 -28.59
CA ARG A 52 19.08 7.65 -29.09
C ARG A 52 18.46 6.53 -28.24
N GLY A 53 17.58 5.73 -28.86
CA GLY A 53 16.70 4.83 -28.13
C GLY A 53 17.47 3.92 -27.18
N SER A 54 16.89 3.66 -26.01
CA SER A 54 17.45 2.72 -25.06
C SER A 54 17.68 1.36 -25.74
N PRO A 55 18.72 0.60 -25.34
CA PRO A 55 18.91 -0.76 -25.83
C PRO A 55 17.70 -1.68 -25.57
N TYR A 56 16.79 -1.30 -24.68
CA TYR A 56 15.56 -2.03 -24.36
C TYR A 56 14.32 -1.57 -25.12
N GLY A 57 14.40 -0.49 -25.90
CA GLY A 57 13.28 0.00 -26.70
C GLY A 57 12.97 1.47 -26.49
N THR A 58 11.71 1.81 -26.79
CA THR A 58 11.17 3.17 -26.74
C THR A 58 9.99 3.17 -25.79
N PHE A 59 9.99 4.10 -24.86
CA PHE A 59 8.93 4.27 -23.87
C PHE A 59 8.40 5.71 -23.89
N PRO A 60 7.12 5.94 -23.56
CA PRO A 60 6.08 4.91 -23.42
C PRO A 60 5.81 4.19 -24.75
N GLU A 61 5.34 2.94 -24.68
CA GLU A 61 4.98 2.20 -25.89
C GLU A 61 3.68 2.77 -26.51
N PRO A 62 3.59 2.85 -27.86
CA PRO A 62 2.35 3.28 -28.50
C PRO A 62 1.18 2.36 -28.14
N ASN A 63 0.08 2.96 -27.65
CA ASN A 63 -1.16 2.29 -27.23
C ASN A 63 -1.07 1.47 -25.92
N ASP A 64 -0.02 1.61 -25.13
CA ASP A 64 -0.06 1.11 -23.74
C ASP A 64 -1.05 1.98 -22.93
N PRO A 65 -2.16 1.42 -22.41
CA PRO A 65 -3.15 2.21 -21.67
C PRO A 65 -2.59 2.83 -20.39
N PHE A 66 -1.55 2.22 -19.79
CA PHE A 66 -0.86 2.75 -18.61
C PHE A 66 0.30 3.68 -18.97
N ARG A 67 0.69 3.71 -20.25
CA ARG A 67 1.80 4.52 -20.76
C ARG A 67 3.09 4.25 -19.97
N PHE A 68 3.42 2.99 -19.70
CA PHE A 68 4.54 2.67 -18.81
C PHE A 68 5.88 3.21 -19.32
N ILE A 69 6.66 3.76 -18.39
CA ILE A 69 8.10 4.03 -18.54
C ILE A 69 8.87 3.35 -17.40
N PRO A 70 10.14 2.96 -17.59
CA PRO A 70 10.99 2.55 -16.48
C PRO A 70 11.05 3.62 -15.39
N CYS A 71 10.77 3.24 -14.15
CA CYS A 71 10.71 4.18 -13.05
C CYS A 71 12.09 4.78 -12.73
N THR A 72 12.10 6.07 -12.45
CA THR A 72 13.19 6.85 -11.86
C THR A 72 12.64 7.68 -10.69
N ASP A 73 13.52 8.29 -9.90
CA ASP A 73 13.14 9.17 -8.78
C ASP A 73 12.33 10.41 -9.21
N ALA A 74 12.31 10.73 -10.51
CA ALA A 74 11.57 11.85 -11.08
C ALA A 74 10.20 11.47 -11.66
N THR A 75 9.80 10.20 -11.59
CA THR A 75 8.66 9.69 -12.36
C THR A 75 7.33 9.92 -11.64
N LEU A 76 6.70 11.08 -11.88
CA LEU A 76 5.37 11.44 -11.36
C LEU A 76 4.37 11.72 -12.49
N PRO A 77 3.09 11.30 -12.38
CA PRO A 77 2.09 11.55 -13.41
C PRO A 77 1.98 13.04 -13.75
N PRO A 78 1.78 13.39 -15.04
CA PRO A 78 1.63 14.78 -15.46
C PRO A 78 0.38 15.41 -14.82
N ALA A 79 0.43 16.72 -14.58
CA ALA A 79 -0.68 17.46 -13.99
C ALA A 79 -1.94 17.39 -14.88
N LEU A 80 -3.12 17.57 -14.27
CA LEU A 80 -4.40 17.50 -14.99
C LEU A 80 -4.61 18.68 -15.95
N ASP A 81 -3.97 19.82 -15.68
CA ASP A 81 -4.00 21.04 -16.49
C ASP A 81 -2.86 21.11 -17.54
N ASP A 82 -2.00 20.09 -17.61
CA ASP A 82 -1.00 19.98 -18.66
C ASP A 82 -1.68 19.86 -20.04
N ALA A 83 -1.41 20.80 -20.93
CA ALA A 83 -1.96 20.82 -22.28
C ALA A 83 -1.43 19.68 -23.17
N HIS A 84 -0.28 19.10 -22.83
CA HIS A 84 0.42 18.07 -23.60
C HIS A 84 0.95 16.94 -22.70
N PRO A 85 0.07 16.26 -21.93
CA PRO A 85 0.48 15.33 -20.87
C PRO A 85 1.31 14.15 -21.40
N GLU A 86 0.98 13.65 -22.59
CA GLU A 86 1.77 12.57 -23.23
C GLU A 86 3.20 13.01 -23.59
N GLN A 87 3.39 14.27 -23.96
CA GLN A 87 4.71 14.81 -24.28
C GLN A 87 5.53 15.04 -23.02
N SER A 88 4.92 15.63 -21.99
CA SER A 88 5.56 15.83 -20.69
C SER A 88 5.96 14.49 -20.06
N TRP A 89 5.07 13.50 -20.13
CA TRP A 89 5.35 12.16 -19.65
C TRP A 89 6.47 11.46 -20.43
N ALA A 90 6.44 11.51 -21.76
CA ALA A 90 7.50 10.92 -22.58
C ALA A 90 8.88 11.56 -22.36
N ARG A 91 8.95 12.82 -21.91
CA ARG A 91 10.22 13.49 -21.55
C ARG A 91 10.83 12.99 -20.24
N LEU A 92 10.05 12.34 -19.37
CA LEU A 92 10.57 11.73 -18.14
C LEU A 92 11.32 10.41 -18.41
N PHE A 93 11.18 9.84 -19.61
CA PHE A 93 11.91 8.64 -19.98
C PHE A 93 13.42 8.93 -20.07
N ASP A 94 14.18 8.33 -19.15
CA ASP A 94 15.64 8.31 -19.23
C ASP A 94 16.12 7.16 -20.13
N PRO A 95 16.89 7.40 -21.20
CA PRO A 95 17.40 6.33 -22.05
C PRO A 95 18.49 5.46 -21.38
N HIS A 96 19.02 5.85 -20.21
CA HIS A 96 20.12 5.20 -19.50
C HIS A 96 19.61 4.17 -18.48
N PRO A 97 19.77 2.86 -18.74
CA PRO A 97 19.22 1.81 -17.88
C PRO A 97 19.77 1.77 -16.45
N GLU A 98 20.94 2.37 -16.21
CA GLU A 98 21.56 2.53 -14.89
C GLU A 98 20.79 3.46 -13.95
N HIS A 99 19.93 4.33 -14.49
CA HIS A 99 19.07 5.21 -13.70
C HIS A 99 17.70 4.59 -13.40
N TRP A 100 17.41 3.41 -13.97
CA TRP A 100 16.12 2.76 -13.78
C TRP A 100 16.10 1.95 -12.50
N SER A 101 14.90 1.80 -11.96
CA SER A 101 14.67 0.96 -10.80
C SER A 101 14.50 -0.51 -11.18
N TRP A 102 15.56 -1.29 -10.96
CA TRP A 102 15.59 -2.73 -11.19
C TRP A 102 15.38 -3.50 -9.88
N GLY A 103 14.64 -4.62 -9.96
CA GLY A 103 14.54 -5.55 -8.84
C GLY A 103 15.87 -6.20 -8.49
N ASN A 104 15.92 -6.91 -7.37
CA ASN A 104 17.14 -7.58 -6.93
C ASN A 104 17.65 -8.58 -7.97
N ALA A 105 18.97 -8.73 -8.04
CA ALA A 105 19.57 -9.78 -8.88
C ALA A 105 19.09 -11.15 -8.36
N MET A 106 18.40 -11.92 -9.21
CA MET A 106 18.05 -13.29 -8.86
C MET A 106 19.34 -14.06 -8.56
N ALA A 107 19.47 -14.57 -7.33
CA ALA A 107 20.54 -15.51 -7.01
C ALA A 107 20.40 -16.68 -7.98
N HIS A 108 21.36 -16.80 -8.92
CA HIS A 108 21.37 -17.92 -9.84
C HIS A 108 21.39 -19.21 -9.03
N ASP A 109 20.38 -20.05 -9.28
CA ASP A 109 20.21 -21.39 -8.78
C ASP A 109 21.52 -22.19 -8.99
N SER A 110 22.38 -22.19 -7.97
CA SER A 110 23.68 -22.87 -7.96
C SER A 110 23.54 -24.29 -7.41
N HIS A 111 22.39 -24.94 -7.62
CA HIS A 111 22.24 -26.37 -7.42
C HIS A 111 22.77 -27.13 -8.63
N ARG A 112 24.08 -27.28 -8.70
CA ARG A 112 24.69 -28.50 -9.24
C ARG A 112 25.05 -29.38 -8.04
N PRO A 113 24.62 -30.65 -7.98
CA PRO A 113 24.99 -31.53 -6.88
C PRO A 113 26.50 -31.78 -6.97
N ALA A 114 27.24 -31.31 -5.97
CA ALA A 114 28.59 -31.74 -5.73
C ALA A 114 28.52 -33.18 -5.21
N HIS A 115 28.95 -34.14 -6.03
CA HIS A 115 29.27 -35.47 -5.55
C HIS A 115 30.50 -35.35 -4.63
N GLU A 116 30.28 -35.37 -3.33
CA GLU A 116 31.33 -35.62 -2.34
C GLU A 116 31.37 -37.13 -2.04
N HIS A 117 32.49 -37.76 -2.39
CA HIS A 117 32.94 -38.99 -1.75
C HIS A 117 34.01 -38.65 -0.70
N PRO A 118 34.03 -39.36 0.44
CA PRO A 118 34.62 -38.85 1.67
C PRO A 118 36.09 -39.23 1.78
N HIS A 119 36.92 -38.31 2.26
CA HIS A 119 38.26 -38.64 2.78
C HIS A 119 38.30 -38.45 4.29
N GLY A 120 38.50 -39.57 4.98
CA GLY A 120 38.83 -39.64 6.40
C GLY A 120 40.22 -39.08 6.70
N ARG A 121 40.38 -38.64 7.95
CA ARG A 121 41.64 -38.19 8.58
C ARG A 121 42.54 -39.40 8.98
N PRO A 122 43.63 -39.22 9.75
CA PRO A 122 45.01 -39.02 9.26
C PRO A 122 45.99 -40.04 9.89
N HIS A 123 47.30 -39.86 9.69
CA HIS A 123 48.52 -40.41 10.37
C HIS A 123 49.54 -40.78 9.27
N GLU A 124 50.87 -40.69 9.36
CA GLU A 124 51.88 -40.03 10.20
C GLU A 124 53.25 -40.34 9.53
N HIS A 125 54.19 -39.39 9.51
CA HIS A 125 55.66 -39.59 9.57
C HIS A 125 56.49 -40.18 8.38
N PRO A 126 57.84 -39.94 8.32
CA PRO A 126 58.47 -39.23 7.20
C PRO A 126 59.77 -39.88 6.62
N HIS A 127 60.51 -39.12 5.79
CA HIS A 127 61.92 -39.27 5.33
C HIS A 127 62.14 -39.71 3.86
N HIS A 128 62.67 -38.80 3.02
CA HIS A 128 64.07 -38.80 2.55
C HIS A 128 64.31 -37.73 1.45
N ARG A 129 65.47 -37.08 1.53
CA ARG A 129 66.16 -36.22 0.53
C ARG A 129 67.29 -37.06 -0.12
N PRO A 130 68.12 -36.56 -1.09
CA PRO A 130 68.03 -35.46 -2.08
C PRO A 130 68.62 -35.86 -3.48
N HIS A 131 69.11 -34.88 -4.27
CA HIS A 131 69.90 -34.90 -5.54
C HIS A 131 69.09 -34.49 -6.79
N ASP A 132 69.54 -33.71 -7.77
CA ASP A 132 70.72 -32.86 -8.01
C ASP A 132 70.38 -31.94 -9.23
N ARG A 133 71.11 -30.84 -9.42
CA ARG A 133 71.11 -29.95 -10.62
C ARG A 133 72.38 -30.26 -11.46
N PRO A 134 72.68 -29.63 -12.64
CA PRO A 134 71.90 -28.99 -13.74
C PRO A 134 72.49 -29.26 -15.19
N ARG A 135 71.98 -28.51 -16.21
CA ARG A 135 72.55 -28.22 -17.59
C ARG A 135 72.34 -29.29 -18.69
N ASP A 136 72.18 -29.06 -20.00
CA ASP A 136 72.23 -27.91 -20.94
C ASP A 136 71.62 -28.32 -22.32
N ARG A 137 70.79 -27.46 -22.96
CA ARG A 137 70.75 -27.07 -24.42
C ARG A 137 70.65 -28.16 -25.57
N PRO A 138 70.51 -27.81 -26.89
CA PRO A 138 69.24 -27.60 -27.60
C PRO A 138 69.12 -28.26 -29.03
N HIS A 139 68.03 -27.92 -29.73
CA HIS A 139 67.78 -27.95 -31.19
C HIS A 139 67.30 -29.24 -31.87
N GLY A 140 66.23 -29.08 -32.67
CA GLY A 140 65.82 -30.04 -33.70
C GLY A 140 64.38 -29.85 -34.21
N HIS A 141 64.06 -28.71 -34.84
CA HIS A 141 63.04 -28.65 -35.89
C HIS A 141 63.78 -28.77 -37.23
N PRO A 142 63.17 -29.41 -38.26
CA PRO A 142 62.58 -28.59 -39.33
C PRO A 142 61.28 -29.25 -39.90
N HIS A 143 60.21 -28.47 -40.17
CA HIS A 143 59.83 -27.93 -41.50
C HIS A 143 59.04 -28.97 -42.33
N GLU A 144 57.87 -28.75 -42.94
CA GLU A 144 57.27 -27.64 -43.71
C GLU A 144 55.85 -28.11 -44.12
N HIS A 145 54.90 -27.39 -44.68
CA HIS A 145 54.54 -26.03 -45.11
C HIS A 145 53.04 -26.22 -45.50
N GLY A 146 52.13 -25.27 -45.49
CA GLY A 146 52.15 -23.82 -45.41
C GLY A 146 50.77 -23.35 -45.88
N ASP A 147 50.25 -22.30 -45.30
CA ASP A 147 49.96 -21.09 -46.06
C ASP A 147 49.60 -19.96 -45.11
N HIS A 148 50.21 -18.80 -45.36
CA HIS A 148 50.03 -17.58 -44.61
C HIS A 148 48.77 -16.84 -45.06
N ASP A 149 47.96 -16.35 -44.11
CA ASP A 149 47.51 -14.97 -44.24
C ASP A 149 47.24 -14.31 -42.88
N HIS A 150 47.68 -13.06 -42.74
CA HIS A 150 47.58 -12.25 -41.53
C HIS A 150 46.24 -11.54 -41.48
N HIS A 151 45.37 -11.90 -40.53
CA HIS A 151 44.33 -10.98 -40.04
C HIS A 151 44.30 -10.93 -38.51
N ARG A 152 44.46 -9.70 -38.00
CA ARG A 152 44.30 -9.29 -36.61
C ARG A 152 42.91 -9.73 -36.10
N GLY A 153 42.88 -10.72 -35.21
CA GLY A 153 41.68 -11.08 -34.47
C GLY A 153 41.46 -10.12 -33.29
N HIS A 154 40.65 -9.07 -33.49
CA HIS A 154 40.04 -8.36 -32.36
C HIS A 154 39.06 -9.30 -31.67
N GLY A 155 39.39 -9.72 -30.44
CA GLY A 155 38.47 -10.47 -29.58
C GLY A 155 37.26 -9.62 -29.22
N CYS A 156 36.08 -10.00 -29.70
CA CYS A 156 34.82 -9.42 -29.27
C CYS A 156 34.56 -9.75 -27.80
N HIS A 157 34.76 -8.78 -26.90
CA HIS A 157 34.08 -8.78 -25.62
C HIS A 157 32.57 -8.75 -25.88
N ARG A 158 31.88 -9.88 -25.67
CA ARG A 158 30.42 -9.87 -25.55
C ARG A 158 30.08 -9.02 -24.32
N HIS A 159 29.59 -7.81 -24.53
CA HIS A 159 28.94 -7.03 -23.47
C HIS A 159 27.85 -7.91 -22.84
N ARG A 160 28.09 -8.41 -21.63
CA ARG A 160 27.05 -9.03 -20.82
C ARG A 160 26.18 -7.90 -20.31
N ASP A 161 24.89 -8.01 -20.60
CA ASP A 161 23.87 -7.15 -20.02
C ASP A 161 23.84 -7.35 -18.49
N PRO A 162 24.17 -6.32 -17.68
CA PRO A 162 24.17 -6.43 -16.23
C PRO A 162 22.76 -6.51 -15.62
N TYR A 163 21.71 -6.26 -16.41
CA TYR A 163 20.32 -6.28 -15.97
C TYR A 163 19.58 -7.55 -16.39
N ALA A 164 20.21 -8.41 -17.18
CA ALA A 164 19.62 -9.67 -17.63
C ALA A 164 19.16 -10.53 -16.44
N GLY A 165 17.89 -10.94 -16.44
CA GLY A 165 17.31 -11.80 -15.41
C GLY A 165 16.85 -11.07 -14.14
N ARG A 166 16.93 -9.73 -14.10
CA ARG A 166 16.33 -8.89 -13.05
C ARG A 166 14.92 -8.49 -13.44
N GLY A 167 14.00 -8.40 -12.48
CA GLY A 167 12.72 -7.72 -12.69
C GLY A 167 12.92 -6.20 -12.79
N ILE A 168 11.89 -5.48 -13.20
CA ILE A 168 11.93 -4.01 -13.36
C ILE A 168 10.67 -3.35 -12.82
N TYR A 169 10.81 -2.17 -12.23
CA TYR A 169 9.68 -1.31 -11.87
C TYR A 169 9.33 -0.38 -13.03
N LEU A 170 8.07 -0.42 -13.45
CA LEU A 170 7.49 0.41 -14.49
C LEU A 170 6.45 1.33 -13.85
N CYS A 171 6.55 2.62 -14.13
CA CYS A 171 5.67 3.65 -13.61
C CYS A 171 4.77 4.12 -14.73
N GLY A 172 3.51 4.39 -14.41
CA GLY A 172 2.49 4.71 -15.40
C GLY A 172 1.32 5.45 -14.77
N TYR A 173 0.35 5.79 -15.60
CA TYR A 173 -0.92 6.31 -15.13
C TYR A 173 -2.08 5.89 -16.04
N LEU A 174 -3.27 5.80 -15.44
CA LEU A 174 -4.53 5.51 -16.13
C LEU A 174 -5.53 6.65 -15.90
N ASP A 175 -6.01 7.24 -16.99
CA ASP A 175 -7.06 8.26 -16.93
C ASP A 175 -8.43 7.58 -16.90
N VAL A 176 -9.24 7.92 -15.90
CA VAL A 176 -10.59 7.40 -15.69
C VAL A 176 -11.58 8.55 -15.49
N PRO A 177 -12.89 8.36 -15.74
CA PRO A 177 -13.89 9.37 -15.42
C PRO A 177 -13.85 9.78 -13.95
N LEU A 178 -13.91 11.09 -13.69
CA LEU A 178 -14.13 11.57 -12.33
C LEU A 178 -15.51 11.11 -11.82
N ASP A 179 -16.53 11.28 -12.66
CA ASP A 179 -17.91 10.88 -12.41
C ASP A 179 -18.39 9.80 -13.43
N TYR A 180 -18.50 8.54 -13.00
CA TYR A 180 -19.05 7.46 -13.83
C TYR A 180 -20.59 7.55 -13.98
N THR A 181 -21.26 8.31 -13.13
CA THR A 181 -22.72 8.45 -13.14
C THR A 181 -23.19 9.53 -14.11
N ASN A 182 -22.29 10.42 -14.53
CA ASN A 182 -22.56 11.49 -15.48
C ASN A 182 -21.57 11.49 -16.65
N LYS A 183 -21.95 10.81 -17.74
CA LYS A 183 -21.14 10.74 -18.98
C LYS A 183 -20.91 12.11 -19.66
N SER A 184 -21.64 13.15 -19.27
CA SER A 184 -21.45 14.51 -19.80
C SER A 184 -20.37 15.27 -19.05
N ASP A 185 -19.92 14.78 -17.88
CA ASP A 185 -18.81 15.38 -17.14
C ASP A 185 -17.48 15.03 -17.84
N PRO A 186 -16.73 16.02 -18.35
CA PRO A 186 -15.47 15.76 -19.06
C PRO A 186 -14.29 15.57 -18.11
N ARG A 187 -14.47 15.77 -16.80
CA ARG A 187 -13.38 15.71 -15.82
C ARG A 187 -12.91 14.27 -15.62
N ILE A 188 -11.62 14.12 -15.37
CA ILE A 188 -10.98 12.83 -15.14
C ILE A 188 -10.34 12.77 -13.75
N ALA A 189 -10.20 11.56 -13.23
CA ALA A 189 -9.16 11.24 -12.27
C ALA A 189 -8.01 10.55 -13.02
N ARG A 190 -6.78 10.87 -12.67
CA ARG A 190 -5.57 10.23 -13.20
C ARG A 190 -4.97 9.35 -12.12
N LEU A 191 -5.10 8.05 -12.28
CA LEU A 191 -4.63 7.05 -11.33
C LEU A 191 -3.15 6.76 -11.57
N ALA A 192 -2.31 6.94 -10.56
CA ALA A 192 -0.92 6.52 -10.61
C ALA A 192 -0.83 4.99 -10.43
N VAL A 193 0.00 4.34 -11.25
CA VAL A 193 0.27 2.90 -11.15
C VAL A 193 1.76 2.62 -11.12
N THR A 194 2.13 1.58 -10.40
CA THR A 194 3.50 1.02 -10.40
C THR A 194 3.42 -0.47 -10.58
N LYS A 195 4.11 -0.97 -11.60
CA LYS A 195 4.16 -2.39 -11.95
C LYS A 195 5.57 -2.94 -11.79
N TYR A 196 5.71 -3.98 -10.99
CA TYR A 196 6.90 -4.82 -11.01
C TYR A 196 6.74 -5.93 -12.05
N GLN A 197 7.50 -5.84 -13.14
CA GLN A 197 7.52 -6.86 -14.19
C GLN A 197 8.63 -7.88 -13.91
N VAL A 198 8.24 -9.11 -13.57
CA VAL A 198 9.18 -10.14 -13.10
C VAL A 198 10.16 -10.58 -14.18
N SER A 199 9.76 -10.45 -15.45
CA SER A 199 10.60 -10.85 -16.60
C SER A 199 11.64 -9.81 -17.00
N GLY A 200 11.67 -8.65 -16.33
CA GLY A 200 12.54 -7.53 -16.69
C GLY A 200 12.19 -6.94 -18.06
N LEU A 201 13.20 -6.39 -18.74
CA LEU A 201 13.12 -5.96 -20.14
C LEU A 201 14.05 -6.80 -21.02
N ALA A 202 13.69 -6.98 -22.29
CA ALA A 202 14.57 -7.61 -23.27
C ALA A 202 15.32 -6.55 -24.08
N LEU A 203 16.61 -6.78 -24.29
CA LEU A 203 17.36 -6.06 -25.32
C LEU A 203 16.67 -6.22 -26.67
N ARG A 204 16.55 -5.11 -27.42
CA ARG A 204 16.12 -5.18 -28.81
C ARG A 204 17.10 -6.07 -29.59
N PRO A 205 16.63 -7.12 -30.28
CA PRO A 205 17.52 -7.98 -31.05
C PRO A 205 18.22 -7.15 -32.12
N LEU A 206 19.56 -7.10 -32.08
CA LEU A 206 20.34 -6.50 -33.15
C LEU A 206 20.11 -7.25 -34.48
N HIS A 207 19.78 -8.55 -34.45
CA HIS A 207 19.35 -9.34 -35.62
C HIS A 207 18.34 -10.45 -35.30
N ARG A 208 17.35 -10.62 -36.20
CA ARG A 208 16.25 -11.61 -36.14
C ARG A 208 16.73 -13.06 -36.37
N ARG A 209 17.42 -13.72 -35.44
CA ARG A 209 17.51 -15.20 -35.46
C ARG A 209 17.56 -15.82 -34.07
N HIS A 210 16.81 -16.94 -33.96
CA HIS A 210 16.64 -17.88 -32.86
C HIS A 210 15.51 -17.61 -31.86
N ARG A 211 14.32 -18.12 -32.23
CA ARG A 211 13.26 -18.55 -31.31
C ARG A 211 13.56 -19.97 -30.80
N ARG A 212 13.80 -20.16 -29.51
CA ARG A 212 13.49 -21.41 -28.77
C ARG A 212 13.19 -21.10 -27.30
N HIS A 213 12.24 -21.88 -26.77
CA HIS A 213 11.57 -21.79 -25.46
C HIS A 213 12.50 -21.52 -24.24
N ARG A 214 12.58 -20.25 -23.85
CA ARG A 214 12.89 -19.77 -22.50
C ARG A 214 11.94 -18.60 -22.23
N ARG A 215 11.53 -18.35 -20.98
CA ARG A 215 10.80 -17.12 -20.61
C ARG A 215 11.47 -15.95 -21.31
N HIS A 216 10.80 -15.34 -22.27
CA HIS A 216 11.36 -14.24 -23.02
C HIS A 216 11.37 -13.02 -22.09
N PRO A 217 12.54 -12.44 -21.76
CA PRO A 217 12.56 -11.19 -21.00
C PRO A 217 11.71 -10.12 -21.70
N GLY A 218 11.19 -9.16 -20.95
CA GLY A 218 10.39 -8.06 -21.51
C GLY A 218 8.99 -8.42 -21.96
N ARG A 219 8.34 -9.41 -21.36
CA ARG A 219 6.91 -9.70 -21.58
C ARG A 219 6.13 -9.70 -20.28
N LYS A 220 4.90 -9.19 -20.36
CA LYS A 220 3.89 -9.34 -19.32
C LYS A 220 3.75 -10.83 -18.95
N SER A 221 3.63 -11.13 -17.66
CA SER A 221 3.29 -12.46 -17.16
C SER A 221 1.88 -12.89 -17.58
N GLU A 222 1.54 -14.15 -17.30
CA GLU A 222 0.21 -14.71 -17.57
C GLU A 222 -0.92 -13.94 -16.85
N ARG A 223 -0.67 -13.54 -15.61
CA ARG A 223 -1.55 -12.76 -14.75
C ARG A 223 -0.76 -11.67 -14.03
N THR A 224 -1.42 -10.61 -13.61
CA THR A 224 -0.85 -9.54 -12.78
C THR A 224 -1.55 -9.55 -11.43
N ILE A 225 -0.79 -9.66 -10.34
CA ILE A 225 -1.36 -9.56 -8.98
C ILE A 225 -1.55 -8.07 -8.69
N VAL A 226 -2.79 -7.62 -8.70
CA VAL A 226 -3.14 -6.25 -8.32
C VAL A 226 -3.16 -6.14 -6.80
N ILE A 227 -2.44 -5.18 -6.23
CA ILE A 227 -2.29 -5.02 -4.77
C ILE A 227 -2.80 -3.67 -4.27
N GLU A 228 -3.36 -3.67 -3.06
CA GLU A 228 -3.83 -2.47 -2.37
C GLU A 228 -3.65 -2.65 -0.84
N PRO A 229 -2.97 -1.71 -0.15
CA PRO A 229 -2.67 -1.84 1.28
C PRO A 229 -3.83 -1.50 2.22
N GLY A 230 -4.82 -0.75 1.77
CA GLY A 230 -5.96 -0.28 2.56
C GLY A 230 -5.77 1.12 3.14
N GLY A 231 -6.09 1.29 4.43
CA GLY A 231 -6.16 2.58 5.10
C GLY A 231 -7.59 2.89 5.58
N PRO A 232 -8.47 3.53 4.78
CA PRO A 232 -8.26 4.08 3.42
C PRO A 232 -7.22 5.21 3.36
N GLY A 233 -6.71 5.50 2.16
CA GLY A 233 -5.67 6.50 1.92
C GLY A 233 -4.24 5.93 1.82
N GLY A 234 -4.09 4.61 1.92
CA GLY A 234 -2.85 3.90 1.65
C GLY A 234 -2.45 3.99 0.17
N SER A 235 -1.15 4.12 -0.09
CA SER A 235 -0.63 4.21 -1.46
C SER A 235 -0.25 2.82 -1.96
N GLY A 236 -0.98 2.30 -2.95
CA GLY A 236 -0.63 1.03 -3.60
C GLY A 236 0.64 1.14 -4.44
N THR A 237 0.99 2.32 -4.98
CA THR A 237 2.29 2.51 -5.65
C THR A 237 3.45 2.38 -4.66
N SER A 238 3.34 2.96 -3.46
CA SER A 238 4.32 2.80 -2.37
C SER A 238 4.41 1.34 -1.89
N MET A 239 3.25 0.66 -1.76
CA MET A 239 3.23 -0.77 -1.45
C MET A 239 3.95 -1.60 -2.53
N ALA A 240 3.75 -1.27 -3.82
CA ALA A 240 4.40 -1.95 -4.93
C ALA A 240 5.93 -1.78 -4.85
N TRP A 241 6.43 -0.57 -4.62
CA TRP A 241 7.85 -0.29 -4.47
C TRP A 241 8.53 -1.13 -3.40
N ARG A 242 7.86 -1.30 -2.26
CA ARG A 242 8.45 -1.94 -1.08
C ARG A 242 8.30 -3.46 -1.07
N SER A 243 7.21 -3.97 -1.65
CA SER A 243 6.79 -5.35 -1.41
C SER A 243 6.60 -6.21 -2.66
N SER A 244 6.61 -5.66 -3.88
CA SER A 244 6.26 -6.44 -5.08
C SER A 244 7.10 -7.71 -5.27
N GLU A 245 8.40 -7.64 -5.01
CA GLU A 245 9.30 -8.81 -5.07
C GLU A 245 8.90 -9.89 -4.05
N GLN A 246 8.54 -9.48 -2.83
CA GLN A 246 8.11 -10.38 -1.78
C GLN A 246 6.72 -10.95 -2.08
N VAL A 247 5.78 -10.12 -2.54
CA VAL A 247 4.43 -10.53 -2.95
C VAL A 247 4.49 -11.56 -4.08
N THR A 248 5.23 -11.28 -5.17
CA THR A 248 5.32 -12.25 -6.27
C THR A 248 6.00 -13.54 -5.82
N LYS A 249 7.02 -13.48 -4.97
CA LYS A 249 7.69 -14.66 -4.42
C LYS A 249 6.76 -15.48 -3.53
N ARG A 250 6.06 -14.83 -2.61
CA ARG A 250 5.12 -15.42 -1.65
C ARG A 250 3.93 -16.06 -2.37
N LEU A 251 3.25 -15.30 -3.22
CA LEU A 251 1.97 -15.70 -3.81
C LEU A 251 2.09 -16.44 -5.14
N SER A 252 3.19 -16.30 -5.88
CA SER A 252 3.35 -16.95 -7.19
C SER A 252 4.69 -17.65 -7.39
N GLY A 253 5.62 -17.59 -6.44
CA GLY A 253 6.98 -18.08 -6.64
C GLY A 253 7.76 -17.30 -7.71
N GLY A 254 7.48 -16.00 -7.87
CA GLY A 254 8.15 -15.14 -8.86
C GLY A 254 7.66 -15.38 -10.30
N LYS A 255 6.40 -15.79 -10.48
CA LYS A 255 5.83 -16.09 -11.80
C LYS A 255 4.97 -14.97 -12.37
N PHE A 256 4.30 -14.20 -11.51
CA PHE A 256 3.37 -13.15 -11.91
C PHE A 256 3.90 -11.77 -11.59
N ASP A 257 3.68 -10.83 -12.52
CA ASP A 257 3.87 -9.41 -12.33
C ASP A 257 3.00 -8.92 -11.16
N VAL A 258 3.38 -7.82 -10.54
CA VAL A 258 2.63 -7.18 -9.46
C VAL A 258 2.34 -5.75 -9.86
N LEU A 259 1.12 -5.27 -9.68
CA LEU A 259 0.73 -3.88 -9.95
C LEU A 259 0.05 -3.30 -8.73
N GLY A 260 0.58 -2.22 -8.18
CA GLY A 260 -0.11 -1.39 -7.21
C GLY A 260 -0.60 -0.10 -7.86
N TRP A 261 -1.71 0.43 -7.37
CA TRP A 261 -2.22 1.73 -7.80
C TRP A 261 -2.55 2.60 -6.59
N ASP A 262 -2.48 3.91 -6.79
CA ASP A 262 -3.01 4.86 -5.81
C ASP A 262 -4.49 5.12 -6.17
N PRO A 263 -5.46 4.82 -5.29
CA PRO A 263 -6.85 5.18 -5.54
C PRO A 263 -7.02 6.69 -5.82
N ARG A 264 -8.12 7.07 -6.46
CA ARG A 264 -8.48 8.48 -6.67
C ARG A 264 -8.33 9.31 -5.38
N GLY A 265 -7.68 10.46 -5.48
CA GLY A 265 -7.37 11.31 -4.32
C GLY A 265 -6.06 10.96 -3.58
N VAL A 266 -5.53 9.74 -3.73
CA VAL A 266 -4.41 9.23 -2.93
C VAL A 266 -3.07 9.59 -3.56
N ASN A 267 -2.16 10.14 -2.76
CA ASN A 267 -0.71 10.23 -3.05
C ASN A 267 -0.38 10.78 -4.46
N ALA A 268 0.06 9.92 -5.39
CA ALA A 268 0.49 10.34 -6.72
C ALA A 268 -0.69 10.52 -7.69
N SER A 269 -1.84 9.91 -7.43
CA SER A 269 -3.06 10.07 -8.22
C SER A 269 -3.60 11.49 -8.15
N LEU A 270 -4.25 11.92 -9.24
CA LEU A 270 -4.73 13.28 -9.40
C LEU A 270 -6.25 13.34 -9.62
N PRO A 271 -6.95 14.36 -9.08
CA PRO A 271 -6.43 15.35 -8.13
C PRO A 271 -6.04 14.70 -6.79
N ALA A 272 -4.87 15.06 -6.24
CA ALA A 272 -4.43 14.56 -4.95
C ALA A 272 -5.07 15.40 -3.84
N VAL A 273 -5.72 14.76 -2.89
CA VAL A 273 -6.40 15.46 -1.79
C VAL A 273 -5.36 15.83 -0.75
N SER A 274 -5.29 17.12 -0.40
CA SER A 274 -4.79 17.63 0.88
C SER A 274 -5.59 18.88 1.22
N CYS A 275 -6.07 18.99 2.46
CA CYS A 275 -6.83 20.16 2.92
C CYS A 275 -5.98 21.11 3.77
N PHE A 276 -4.69 20.81 3.92
CA PHE A 276 -3.67 21.70 4.46
C PHE A 276 -2.70 22.10 3.35
N PRO A 277 -2.34 23.39 3.25
CA PRO A 277 -1.38 23.85 2.24
C PRO A 277 0.05 23.37 2.52
N TYR A 278 0.40 23.12 3.78
CA TYR A 278 1.72 22.69 4.22
C TYR A 278 1.65 21.69 5.38
N ASP A 279 2.62 20.78 5.46
CA ASP A 279 2.74 19.79 6.54
C ASP A 279 2.87 20.45 7.92
N ALA A 280 3.56 21.59 8.03
CA ALA A 280 3.69 22.30 9.30
C ALA A 280 2.36 22.84 9.85
N ASP A 281 1.42 23.23 8.98
CA ASP A 281 0.07 23.64 9.41
C ASP A 281 -0.73 22.46 9.93
N ARG A 282 -0.54 21.27 9.31
CA ARG A 282 -1.13 19.99 9.75
C ARG A 282 -0.56 19.58 11.10
N ASP A 283 0.75 19.63 11.29
CA ASP A 283 1.38 19.26 12.57
C ASP A 283 0.86 20.13 13.72
N ARG A 284 0.77 21.45 13.49
CA ARG A 284 0.15 22.37 14.47
C ARG A 284 -1.29 21.98 14.79
N TRP A 285 -2.06 21.56 13.78
CA TRP A 285 -3.45 21.13 13.95
C TRP A 285 -3.56 19.82 14.74
N ALA A 286 -2.69 18.86 14.44
CA ALA A 286 -2.64 17.52 15.05
C ALA A 286 -2.38 17.58 16.57
N LEU A 287 -1.61 18.56 17.04
CA LEU A 287 -1.38 18.77 18.49
C LEU A 287 -2.68 18.97 19.30
N ARG A 288 -3.74 19.47 18.66
CA ARG A 288 -5.08 19.61 19.28
C ARG A 288 -5.99 18.46 18.93
N ALA A 289 -6.02 18.03 17.66
CA ALA A 289 -6.89 16.96 17.21
C ALA A 289 -6.57 15.58 17.84
N GLY A 290 -5.31 15.35 18.21
CA GLY A 290 -4.84 14.08 18.78
C GLY A 290 -5.08 13.89 20.28
N GLN A 291 -5.74 14.83 20.97
CA GLN A 291 -6.00 14.71 22.40
C GLN A 291 -7.09 13.65 22.66
N TYR A 292 -6.81 12.71 23.57
CA TYR A 292 -7.74 11.63 23.91
C TYR A 292 -8.73 12.10 24.99
N ARG A 293 -9.84 11.37 25.13
CA ARG A 293 -10.95 11.73 26.05
C ARG A 293 -10.49 11.84 27.50
N GLU A 294 -9.61 10.95 27.90
CA GLU A 294 -9.18 10.71 29.28
C GLU A 294 -8.35 11.86 29.83
N VAL A 295 -7.61 12.58 28.97
CA VAL A 295 -6.75 13.70 29.38
C VAL A 295 -7.50 15.02 29.50
N SER A 296 -8.81 15.05 29.22
CA SER A 296 -9.61 16.27 29.29
C SER A 296 -10.44 16.36 30.55
N PRO A 297 -10.38 17.49 31.29
CA PRO A 297 -11.26 17.74 32.42
C PRO A 297 -12.71 18.04 31.99
N SER A 298 -12.96 18.26 30.69
CA SER A 298 -14.29 18.45 30.10
C SER A 298 -14.36 17.78 28.73
N PRO A 299 -14.65 16.47 28.67
CA PRO A 299 -14.79 15.74 27.41
C PRO A 299 -15.79 16.38 26.45
N LYS A 300 -16.90 16.92 26.96
CA LYS A 300 -17.89 17.61 26.14
C LYS A 300 -17.33 18.87 25.46
N ALA A 301 -16.60 19.71 26.19
CA ALA A 301 -16.00 20.91 25.60
C ALA A 301 -14.90 20.57 24.59
N GLN A 302 -14.13 19.51 24.84
CA GLN A 302 -13.16 18.97 23.88
C GLN A 302 -13.85 18.48 22.61
N LEU A 303 -14.99 17.78 22.74
CA LEU A 303 -15.75 17.28 21.61
C LEU A 303 -16.36 18.44 20.78
N GLU A 304 -16.93 19.45 21.43
CA GLU A 304 -17.43 20.66 20.76
C GLU A 304 -16.31 21.41 20.01
N PHE A 305 -15.09 21.43 20.56
CA PHE A 305 -13.93 21.99 19.87
C PHE A 305 -13.52 21.14 18.66
N ALA A 306 -13.48 19.81 18.81
CA ALA A 306 -13.18 18.88 17.73
C ALA A 306 -14.25 18.95 16.60
N ASP A 307 -15.49 19.26 16.94
CA ASP A 307 -16.60 19.46 16.00
C ASP A 307 -16.30 20.64 15.07
N ALA A 308 -16.00 21.80 15.65
CA ALA A 308 -15.62 23.00 14.91
C ALA A 308 -14.32 22.80 14.09
N MET A 309 -13.36 22.01 14.60
CA MET A 309 -12.18 21.63 13.84
C MET A 309 -12.54 20.76 12.63
N SER A 310 -13.43 19.77 12.79
CA SER A 310 -13.85 18.88 11.71
C SER A 310 -14.59 19.65 10.61
N ASP A 311 -15.49 20.56 11.00
CA ASP A 311 -16.17 21.47 10.07
C ASP A 311 -15.16 22.35 9.31
N ALA A 312 -14.19 22.95 10.00
CA ALA A 312 -13.15 23.77 9.37
C ALA A 312 -12.30 23.00 8.35
N VAL A 313 -11.95 21.74 8.65
CA VAL A 313 -11.20 20.87 7.74
C VAL A 313 -12.03 20.57 6.48
N PHE A 314 -13.31 20.18 6.63
CA PHE A 314 -14.16 19.92 5.48
C PHE A 314 -14.47 21.18 4.66
N ASN A 315 -14.63 22.33 5.32
CA ASN A 315 -14.73 23.63 4.63
C ASN A 315 -13.49 23.91 3.77
N ALA A 316 -12.29 23.66 4.30
CA ALA A 316 -11.05 23.83 3.56
C ALA A 316 -10.98 22.86 2.38
N CYS A 317 -11.33 21.59 2.59
CA CYS A 317 -11.39 20.60 1.51
C CYS A 317 -12.35 21.03 0.38
N GLU A 318 -13.53 21.58 0.71
CA GLU A 318 -14.51 22.06 -0.26
C GLU A 318 -14.01 23.26 -1.05
N ARG A 319 -13.38 24.23 -0.39
CA ARG A 319 -12.78 25.40 -1.07
C ARG A 319 -11.64 25.02 -2.00
N MET A 320 -10.86 24.00 -1.64
CA MET A 320 -9.67 23.59 -2.39
C MET A 320 -9.99 22.61 -3.53
N HIS A 321 -10.91 21.68 -3.31
CA HIS A 321 -11.17 20.55 -4.21
C HIS A 321 -12.61 20.52 -4.77
N GLY A 322 -13.45 21.48 -4.37
CA GLY A 322 -14.83 21.59 -4.82
C GLY A 322 -15.65 20.34 -4.46
N ASP A 323 -16.17 19.70 -5.49
CA ASP A 323 -17.09 18.56 -5.37
C ASP A 323 -16.39 17.19 -5.42
N LEU A 324 -15.06 17.15 -5.40
CA LEU A 324 -14.25 15.92 -5.49
C LEU A 324 -14.67 14.84 -4.48
N ALA A 325 -14.99 15.22 -3.24
CA ALA A 325 -15.37 14.30 -2.17
C ALA A 325 -16.64 13.48 -2.48
N ARG A 326 -17.46 13.91 -3.45
CA ARG A 326 -18.61 13.12 -3.93
C ARG A 326 -18.19 11.83 -4.64
N PHE A 327 -16.97 11.77 -5.13
CA PHE A 327 -16.51 10.74 -6.06
C PHE A 327 -15.46 9.80 -5.47
N VAL A 328 -15.19 9.85 -4.15
CA VAL A 328 -14.14 9.05 -3.50
C VAL A 328 -14.64 7.79 -2.78
N SER A 329 -15.93 7.45 -2.89
CA SER A 329 -16.48 6.25 -2.25
C SER A 329 -15.84 4.96 -2.77
N THR A 330 -15.90 3.88 -1.98
CA THR A 330 -15.41 2.55 -2.38
C THR A 330 -16.04 2.09 -3.70
N ALA A 331 -17.31 2.43 -3.96
CA ALA A 331 -17.99 2.06 -5.21
C ALA A 331 -17.31 2.67 -6.44
N PHE A 332 -16.86 3.92 -6.34
CA PHE A 332 -16.09 4.57 -7.39
C PHE A 332 -14.70 3.95 -7.56
N VAL A 333 -14.02 3.62 -6.46
CA VAL A 333 -12.73 2.92 -6.48
C VAL A 333 -12.86 1.51 -7.09
N ALA A 334 -13.97 0.82 -6.87
CA ALA A 334 -14.26 -0.48 -7.50
C ALA A 334 -14.44 -0.35 -9.03
N ARG A 335 -15.02 0.75 -9.53
CA ARG A 335 -15.06 1.02 -10.98
C ARG A 335 -13.68 1.28 -11.55
N ASP A 336 -12.85 2.03 -10.82
CA ASP A 336 -11.46 2.25 -11.21
C ASP A 336 -10.66 0.94 -11.30
N LEU A 337 -10.88 0.03 -10.35
CA LEU A 337 -10.28 -1.30 -10.37
C LEU A 337 -10.72 -2.12 -11.58
N GLU A 338 -11.96 -1.96 -12.05
CA GLU A 338 -12.42 -2.57 -13.30
C GLU A 338 -11.73 -1.98 -14.53
N GLU A 339 -11.55 -0.66 -14.59
CA GLU A 339 -10.79 -0.02 -15.66
C GLU A 339 -9.31 -0.45 -15.65
N ILE A 340 -8.71 -0.65 -14.46
CA ILE A 340 -7.36 -1.22 -14.33
C ILE A 340 -7.31 -2.65 -14.88
N ARG A 341 -8.28 -3.51 -14.55
CA ARG A 341 -8.36 -4.88 -15.08
C ARG A 341 -8.47 -4.86 -16.62
N LEU A 342 -9.34 -4.00 -17.16
CA LEU A 342 -9.51 -3.84 -18.60
C LEU A 342 -8.24 -3.33 -19.28
N ALA A 343 -7.57 -2.34 -18.69
CA ALA A 343 -6.30 -1.81 -19.19
C ALA A 343 -5.16 -2.85 -19.12
N LEU A 344 -5.18 -3.74 -18.12
CA LEU A 344 -4.29 -4.90 -18.10
C LEU A 344 -4.58 -5.89 -19.23
N GLY A 345 -5.79 -5.89 -19.80
CA GLY A 345 -6.23 -6.86 -20.79
C GLY A 345 -6.36 -8.27 -20.20
N GLU A 346 -6.77 -8.38 -18.93
CA GLU A 346 -7.01 -9.66 -18.26
C GLU A 346 -8.51 -9.90 -18.13
N ASP A 347 -9.01 -11.07 -18.53
CA ASP A 347 -10.46 -11.39 -18.48
C ASP A 347 -11.03 -11.38 -17.05
N GLU A 348 -10.20 -11.71 -16.06
CA GLU A 348 -10.56 -11.82 -14.65
C GLU A 348 -9.48 -11.19 -13.78
N LEU A 349 -9.86 -10.46 -12.73
CA LEU A 349 -8.95 -9.84 -11.79
C LEU A 349 -8.23 -10.89 -10.93
N THR A 350 -6.91 -10.76 -10.83
CA THR A 350 -6.09 -11.43 -9.82
C THR A 350 -5.64 -10.38 -8.81
N GLY A 351 -6.01 -10.52 -7.54
CA GLY A 351 -5.85 -9.46 -6.54
C GLY A 351 -5.38 -9.96 -5.18
N TYR A 352 -4.58 -9.17 -4.49
CA TYR A 352 -4.25 -9.33 -3.08
C TYR A 352 -4.47 -7.99 -2.38
N LEU A 353 -5.61 -7.88 -1.70
CA LEU A 353 -6.10 -6.63 -1.11
C LEU A 353 -6.12 -6.77 0.41
N VAL A 354 -5.59 -5.76 1.10
CA VAL A 354 -5.33 -5.82 2.55
C VAL A 354 -6.14 -4.78 3.29
N SER A 355 -6.61 -5.08 4.50
CA SER A 355 -7.29 -4.11 5.38
C SER A 355 -8.53 -3.49 4.71
N TYR A 356 -8.67 -2.16 4.65
CA TYR A 356 -9.69 -1.47 3.85
C TYR A 356 -9.72 -1.89 2.37
N GLY A 357 -8.60 -2.34 1.79
CA GLY A 357 -8.57 -2.94 0.47
C GLY A 357 -9.45 -4.18 0.36
N THR A 358 -9.66 -4.91 1.47
CA THR A 358 -10.67 -5.99 1.52
C THR A 358 -12.09 -5.46 1.32
N GLY A 359 -12.37 -4.22 1.72
CA GLY A 359 -13.63 -3.54 1.45
C GLY A 359 -13.79 -3.12 -0.02
N ILE A 360 -12.71 -2.67 -0.66
CA ILE A 360 -12.65 -2.50 -2.13
C ILE A 360 -12.96 -3.83 -2.82
N GLY A 361 -12.31 -4.92 -2.37
CA GLY A 361 -12.50 -6.26 -2.93
C GLY A 361 -13.92 -6.79 -2.78
N GLN A 362 -14.52 -6.65 -1.59
CA GLN A 362 -15.91 -7.00 -1.32
C GLN A 362 -16.88 -6.26 -2.25
N THR A 363 -16.66 -4.95 -2.41
CA THR A 363 -17.49 -4.09 -3.27
C THR A 363 -17.31 -4.45 -4.75
N TYR A 364 -16.08 -4.60 -5.21
CA TYR A 364 -15.75 -4.99 -6.58
C TYR A 364 -16.35 -6.35 -6.94
N ALA A 365 -16.19 -7.36 -6.07
CA ALA A 365 -16.69 -8.71 -6.33
C ALA A 365 -18.20 -8.75 -6.54
N ASN A 366 -18.95 -7.88 -5.86
CA ASN A 366 -20.40 -7.85 -6.01
C ASN A 366 -20.91 -6.84 -7.05
N MET A 367 -20.11 -5.83 -7.42
CA MET A 367 -20.43 -4.95 -8.55
C MET A 367 -20.07 -5.59 -9.91
N PHE A 368 -19.02 -6.41 -9.94
CA PHE A 368 -18.48 -7.04 -11.15
C PHE A 368 -18.24 -8.55 -10.94
N PRO A 369 -19.28 -9.35 -10.62
CA PRO A 369 -19.13 -10.75 -10.23
C PRO A 369 -18.53 -11.66 -11.31
N ASP A 370 -18.67 -11.28 -12.58
CA ASP A 370 -18.09 -11.97 -13.73
C ASP A 370 -16.60 -11.67 -13.94
N SER A 371 -16.10 -10.58 -13.38
CA SER A 371 -14.71 -10.13 -13.52
C SER A 371 -13.83 -10.66 -12.38
N VAL A 372 -14.38 -11.37 -11.40
CA VAL A 372 -13.63 -11.94 -10.26
C VAL A 372 -12.88 -13.19 -10.69
N GLY A 373 -11.55 -13.16 -10.57
CA GLY A 373 -10.67 -14.31 -10.78
C GLY A 373 -10.12 -14.87 -9.47
N ARG A 374 -8.87 -14.55 -9.17
CA ARG A 374 -8.14 -15.05 -7.99
C ARG A 374 -7.88 -13.91 -7.03
N MET A 375 -8.84 -13.67 -6.13
CA MET A 375 -8.82 -12.52 -5.22
C MET A 375 -8.67 -12.99 -3.78
N ILE A 376 -7.59 -12.51 -3.13
CA ILE A 376 -7.32 -12.70 -1.71
C ILE A 376 -7.69 -11.41 -0.98
N LEU A 377 -8.46 -11.54 0.09
CA LEU A 377 -8.83 -10.48 1.01
C LEU A 377 -8.19 -10.78 2.37
N ASP A 378 -7.16 -10.03 2.76
CA ASP A 378 -6.29 -10.31 3.92
C ASP A 378 -6.40 -9.23 5.00
N GLY A 379 -6.62 -9.61 6.26
CA GLY A 379 -7.06 -8.70 7.31
C GLY A 379 -8.48 -8.20 7.03
N THR A 380 -9.43 -9.13 6.97
CA THR A 380 -10.79 -8.92 6.43
C THR A 380 -11.65 -7.92 7.22
N GLU A 381 -12.07 -6.83 6.57
CA GLU A 381 -13.15 -5.96 7.02
C GLU A 381 -14.54 -6.57 6.73
N TYR A 382 -15.58 -6.04 7.38
CA TYR A 382 -16.96 -6.37 7.07
C TYR A 382 -17.74 -5.11 6.68
N VAL A 383 -17.73 -4.79 5.37
CA VAL A 383 -18.19 -3.47 4.87
C VAL A 383 -19.66 -3.20 5.11
N ARG A 384 -20.47 -4.22 5.39
CA ARG A 384 -21.90 -4.05 5.70
C ARG A 384 -22.12 -3.21 6.96
N ASP A 385 -21.27 -3.35 7.96
CA ASP A 385 -21.37 -2.53 9.16
C ASP A 385 -20.84 -1.11 8.91
N HIS A 386 -19.86 -0.96 8.03
CA HIS A 386 -19.24 0.33 7.72
C HIS A 386 -20.19 1.32 7.04
N ARG A 387 -21.31 0.82 6.49
CA ARG A 387 -22.41 1.63 5.94
C ARG A 387 -23.11 2.47 7.00
N LEU A 388 -23.04 2.05 8.26
CA LEU A 388 -23.66 2.72 9.41
C LEU A 388 -22.71 3.80 9.98
N VAL A 389 -23.27 4.91 10.47
CA VAL A 389 -22.48 5.98 11.12
C VAL A 389 -21.69 5.41 12.29
N GLY A 390 -20.36 5.41 12.19
CA GLY A 390 -19.46 4.91 13.22
C GLY A 390 -19.05 3.44 13.05
N GLY A 391 -19.65 2.73 12.09
CA GLY A 391 -19.39 1.33 11.75
C GLY A 391 -17.94 1.00 11.55
N PHE A 392 -17.28 1.85 10.77
CA PHE A 392 -15.84 1.76 10.54
C PHE A 392 -15.02 1.85 11.84
N GLY A 393 -15.51 2.59 12.83
CA GLY A 393 -14.88 2.77 14.14
C GLY A 393 -15.08 1.56 15.06
N TRP A 394 -16.33 1.25 15.44
CA TRP A 394 -16.57 0.23 16.48
C TRP A 394 -16.24 -1.20 16.04
N THR A 395 -16.27 -1.51 14.74
CA THR A 395 -15.95 -2.85 14.24
C THR A 395 -14.47 -3.23 14.44
N ALA A 396 -13.61 -2.24 14.71
CA ALA A 396 -12.18 -2.40 14.97
C ALA A 396 -11.82 -2.36 16.47
N LEU A 397 -12.81 -2.31 17.38
CA LEU A 397 -12.54 -2.22 18.82
C LEU A 397 -12.33 -3.58 19.47
N ASP A 398 -12.89 -4.61 18.88
CA ASP A 398 -12.78 -5.95 19.44
C ASP A 398 -11.37 -6.49 19.30
N ASN A 399 -10.98 -7.29 20.30
CA ASN A 399 -9.77 -8.10 20.29
C ASN A 399 -8.44 -7.33 20.37
N VAL A 400 -8.42 -6.00 20.26
CA VAL A 400 -7.18 -5.20 20.47
C VAL A 400 -6.69 -5.29 21.92
N THR A 401 -7.60 -5.33 22.90
CA THR A 401 -7.27 -5.52 24.32
C THR A 401 -6.77 -6.93 24.58
N ASP A 402 -7.28 -7.93 23.87
CA ASP A 402 -6.78 -9.31 23.92
C ASP A 402 -5.42 -9.44 23.23
N ALA A 403 -5.20 -8.76 22.09
CA ALA A 403 -3.91 -8.67 21.42
C ALA A 403 -2.85 -8.00 22.32
N TRP A 404 -3.26 -7.03 23.13
CA TRP A 404 -2.40 -6.44 24.16
C TRP A 404 -2.12 -7.40 25.32
N ARG A 405 -3.17 -7.94 25.94
CA ARG A 405 -3.05 -8.76 27.16
C ARG A 405 -2.45 -10.14 26.88
N ASP A 406 -3.06 -10.90 25.98
CA ASP A 406 -2.66 -12.28 25.70
C ASP A 406 -1.50 -12.33 24.70
N GLY A 407 -1.48 -11.40 23.75
CA GLY A 407 -0.39 -11.25 22.79
C GLY A 407 0.82 -10.54 23.38
N PHE A 408 0.81 -9.21 23.43
CA PHE A 408 1.99 -8.42 23.78
C PHE A 408 2.53 -8.73 25.18
N LEU A 409 1.68 -8.74 26.23
CA LEU A 409 2.11 -9.04 27.60
C LEU A 409 2.25 -10.55 27.85
N GLY A 410 1.29 -11.35 27.39
CA GLY A 410 1.30 -12.81 27.57
C GLY A 410 2.51 -13.48 26.91
N GLU A 411 2.80 -13.17 25.64
CA GLU A 411 3.97 -13.71 24.96
C GLU A 411 5.29 -13.14 25.50
N CYS A 412 5.29 -11.94 26.09
CA CYS A 412 6.44 -11.42 26.82
C CYS A 412 6.77 -12.29 28.06
N ILE A 413 5.75 -12.65 28.85
CA ILE A 413 5.93 -13.56 30.00
C ILE A 413 6.38 -14.95 29.55
N ASN A 414 5.80 -15.48 28.46
CA ASN A 414 6.18 -16.78 27.91
C ASN A 414 7.63 -16.80 27.41
N ALA A 415 8.10 -15.71 26.80
CA ALA A 415 9.48 -15.57 26.33
C ALA A 415 10.49 -15.46 27.48
N GLY A 416 10.05 -14.91 28.63
CA GLY A 416 10.86 -14.80 29.85
C GLY A 416 11.83 -13.61 29.84
N PRO A 417 12.52 -13.37 30.97
CA PRO A 417 13.32 -12.16 31.21
C PRO A 417 14.57 -12.04 30.32
N ASP A 418 15.00 -13.14 29.69
CA ASP A 418 16.13 -13.16 28.76
C ASP A 418 15.74 -12.63 27.36
N HIS A 419 14.46 -12.68 27.01
CA HIS A 419 13.94 -12.31 25.69
C HIS A 419 12.92 -11.16 25.72
N CYS A 420 12.34 -10.83 26.88
CA CYS A 420 11.47 -9.68 27.05
C CYS A 420 11.85 -8.84 28.29
N ALA A 421 12.04 -7.54 28.08
CA ALA A 421 12.42 -6.61 29.16
C ALA A 421 11.35 -6.51 30.26
N LEU A 422 10.06 -6.49 29.89
CA LEU A 422 8.94 -6.38 30.84
C LEU A 422 8.76 -7.62 31.73
N ALA A 423 9.29 -8.78 31.32
CA ALA A 423 9.31 -9.98 32.15
C ALA A 423 10.35 -9.92 33.29
N LYS A 424 11.20 -8.88 33.32
CA LYS A 424 12.13 -8.62 34.42
C LYS A 424 11.39 -7.97 35.61
N PRO A 425 11.75 -8.33 36.85
CA PRO A 425 11.24 -7.63 38.03
C PRO A 425 11.79 -6.20 38.10
N VAL A 426 11.00 -5.29 38.67
CA VAL A 426 11.39 -3.90 38.91
C VAL A 426 11.85 -3.74 40.37
N CYS A 427 12.89 -2.93 40.59
CA CYS A 427 13.32 -2.48 41.93
C CYS A 427 13.57 -3.57 42.98
N GLY A 428 14.56 -4.44 42.77
CA GLY A 428 15.08 -5.34 43.81
C GLY A 428 14.18 -6.51 44.19
N ASP A 429 12.98 -6.59 43.60
CA ASP A 429 12.13 -7.77 43.69
C ASP A 429 12.79 -8.94 42.94
N ARG A 430 12.74 -10.12 43.55
CA ARG A 430 13.27 -11.37 42.96
C ARG A 430 12.15 -12.29 42.50
N ALA A 431 10.89 -11.89 42.68
CA ALA A 431 9.74 -12.66 42.25
C ALA A 431 9.66 -12.73 40.72
N VAL A 432 9.23 -13.89 40.22
CA VAL A 432 8.87 -14.08 38.82
C VAL A 432 7.67 -13.19 38.51
N VAL A 433 7.75 -12.41 37.43
CA VAL A 433 6.64 -11.56 36.99
C VAL A 433 5.54 -12.44 36.39
N ALA A 434 4.33 -12.37 36.95
CA ALA A 434 3.15 -13.03 36.40
C ALA A 434 2.35 -12.06 35.51
N LEU A 435 1.54 -12.58 34.59
CA LEU A 435 0.76 -11.78 33.63
C LEU A 435 -0.12 -10.72 34.31
N ASP A 436 -0.89 -11.10 35.34
CA ASP A 436 -1.77 -10.14 36.05
C ASP A 436 -0.96 -9.03 36.73
N GLY A 437 0.23 -9.36 37.26
CA GLY A 437 1.13 -8.38 37.86
C GLY A 437 1.73 -7.43 36.81
N LEU A 438 2.12 -7.95 35.65
CA LEU A 438 2.60 -7.13 34.54
C LEU A 438 1.49 -6.23 33.97
N GLN A 439 0.28 -6.76 33.83
CA GLN A 439 -0.88 -5.98 33.40
C GLN A 439 -1.14 -4.80 34.37
N ALA A 440 -1.18 -5.07 35.67
CA ALA A 440 -1.38 -4.01 36.67
C ALA A 440 -0.27 -2.95 36.65
N ARG A 441 0.99 -3.35 36.45
CA ARG A 441 2.13 -2.44 36.28
C ARG A 441 1.97 -1.52 35.06
N MET A 442 1.63 -2.09 33.91
CA MET A 442 1.44 -1.32 32.68
C MET A 442 0.21 -0.41 32.74
N GLU A 443 -0.89 -0.88 33.34
CA GLU A 443 -2.07 -0.04 33.58
C GLU A 443 -1.75 1.14 34.49
N ALA A 444 -0.97 0.93 35.56
CA ALA A 444 -0.52 2.00 36.45
C ALA A 444 0.36 3.02 35.71
N LEU A 445 1.33 2.55 34.91
CA LEU A 445 2.18 3.42 34.10
C LEU A 445 1.37 4.27 33.12
N VAL A 446 0.51 3.62 32.32
CA VAL A 446 -0.30 4.31 31.31
C VAL A 446 -1.25 5.33 31.97
N ARG A 447 -1.92 4.97 33.06
CA ARG A 447 -2.83 5.89 33.76
C ARG A 447 -2.10 7.07 34.40
N SER A 448 -0.87 6.90 34.87
CA SER A 448 -0.10 8.00 35.47
C SER A 448 0.08 9.18 34.51
N LEU A 449 0.13 8.91 33.20
CA LEU A 449 0.26 9.92 32.15
C LEU A 449 -1.00 10.77 31.94
N ILE A 450 -2.16 10.32 32.44
CA ILE A 450 -3.40 11.11 32.43
C ILE A 450 -3.28 12.26 33.43
N GLU A 451 -2.73 11.98 34.61
CA GLU A 451 -2.54 12.99 35.65
C GLU A 451 -1.39 13.93 35.32
N ARG A 452 -0.27 13.37 34.85
CA ARG A 452 0.93 14.16 34.52
C ARG A 452 1.78 13.49 33.43
N PRO A 453 1.89 14.11 32.24
CA PRO A 453 2.87 13.71 31.23
C PRO A 453 4.30 13.69 31.77
N ILE A 454 5.11 12.76 31.27
CA ILE A 454 6.52 12.62 31.69
C ILE A 454 7.40 13.50 30.77
N PRO A 455 8.28 14.35 31.34
CA PRO A 455 9.22 15.13 30.53
C PRO A 455 10.32 14.25 29.94
N GLY A 456 10.72 14.57 28.72
CA GLY A 456 11.81 13.92 28.00
C GLY A 456 12.68 14.94 27.27
N TYR A 457 13.77 14.45 26.69
CA TYR A 457 14.66 15.24 25.86
C TYR A 457 15.28 14.35 24.78
N THR A 458 15.41 14.88 23.57
CA THR A 458 16.24 14.27 22.53
C THR A 458 17.18 15.32 21.94
N GLY A 459 18.32 14.88 21.41
CA GLY A 459 19.25 15.79 20.72
C GLY A 459 18.70 16.37 19.42
N PHE A 460 17.67 15.75 18.82
CA PHE A 460 17.13 16.18 17.52
C PHE A 460 15.87 17.06 17.66
N SER A 461 14.99 16.76 18.62
CA SER A 461 13.73 17.50 18.86
C SER A 461 13.81 18.47 20.04
N GLY A 462 14.83 18.34 20.90
CA GLY A 462 14.96 19.14 22.11
C GLY A 462 14.01 18.64 23.22
N PRO A 463 13.33 19.54 23.96
CA PRO A 463 12.34 19.15 24.96
C PRO A 463 11.20 18.32 24.35
N SER A 464 10.87 17.21 25.01
CA SER A 464 9.80 16.29 24.60
C SER A 464 8.84 16.02 25.76
N LEU A 465 7.61 15.62 25.44
CA LEU A 465 6.61 15.19 26.41
C LEU A 465 6.06 13.81 26.03
N ILE A 466 6.20 12.86 26.94
CA ILE A 466 5.55 11.57 26.85
C ILE A 466 4.15 11.75 27.41
N THR A 467 3.14 11.76 26.53
CA THR A 467 1.73 11.96 26.88
C THR A 467 0.97 10.63 26.83
N TYR A 468 -0.18 10.56 27.52
CA TYR A 468 -1.10 9.42 27.42
C TYR A 468 -1.48 9.15 25.96
N SER A 469 -1.95 10.16 25.22
CA SER A 469 -2.33 10.03 23.81
C SER A 469 -1.21 9.44 22.94
N ALA A 470 0.01 9.98 23.06
CA ALA A 470 1.13 9.52 22.24
C ALA A 470 1.55 8.08 22.60
N LEU A 471 1.59 7.73 23.89
CA LEU A 471 1.96 6.38 24.31
C LEU A 471 0.90 5.35 23.89
N VAL A 472 -0.38 5.65 24.07
CA VAL A 472 -1.47 4.75 23.65
C VAL A 472 -1.48 4.57 22.13
N GLN A 473 -1.24 5.64 21.36
CA GLN A 473 -1.12 5.55 19.90
C GLN A 473 0.09 4.69 19.48
N ALA A 474 1.23 4.82 20.16
CA ALA A 474 2.41 4.01 19.90
C ALA A 474 2.20 2.52 20.25
N ILE A 475 1.51 2.24 21.36
CA ILE A 475 1.06 0.88 21.71
C ILE A 475 0.18 0.34 20.59
N TYR A 476 -0.83 1.10 20.16
CA TYR A 476 -1.73 0.67 19.09
C TYR A 476 -0.98 0.40 17.78
N GLY A 477 -0.07 1.29 17.37
CA GLY A 477 0.79 1.11 16.22
C GLY A 477 1.63 -0.17 16.31
N ALA A 478 2.30 -0.40 17.44
CA ALA A 478 3.11 -1.59 17.66
C ALA A 478 2.31 -2.90 17.55
N LEU A 479 1.05 -2.90 17.98
CA LEU A 479 0.19 -4.09 17.86
C LEU A 479 -0.09 -4.48 16.39
N TYR A 480 0.14 -3.62 15.39
CA TYR A 480 0.02 -4.01 13.97
C TYR A 480 1.11 -4.96 13.50
N ASN A 481 2.29 -4.97 14.15
CA ASN A 481 3.40 -5.83 13.78
C ASN A 481 4.18 -6.29 15.02
N ALA A 482 4.06 -7.57 15.36
CA ALA A 482 4.72 -8.18 16.51
C ALA A 482 6.26 -8.14 16.48
N ARG A 483 6.89 -7.87 15.33
CA ARG A 483 8.35 -7.75 15.22
C ARG A 483 8.94 -6.59 16.03
N SER A 484 8.16 -5.53 16.30
CA SER A 484 8.62 -4.38 17.08
C SER A 484 8.36 -4.49 18.58
N TRP A 485 7.67 -5.55 19.02
CA TRP A 485 7.28 -5.74 20.42
C TRP A 485 8.45 -5.80 21.40
N PRO A 486 9.61 -6.43 21.10
CA PRO A 486 10.78 -6.36 21.97
C PRO A 486 11.22 -4.92 22.28
N SER A 487 11.29 -4.07 21.27
CA SER A 487 11.66 -2.64 21.43
C SER A 487 10.61 -1.86 22.22
N LEU A 488 9.32 -2.12 21.98
CA LEU A 488 8.26 -1.50 22.77
C LEU A 488 8.32 -1.95 24.24
N ALA A 489 8.57 -3.23 24.51
CA ALA A 489 8.69 -3.74 25.86
C ALA A 489 9.89 -3.12 26.60
N GLU A 490 11.02 -2.95 25.92
CA GLU A 490 12.18 -2.24 26.47
C GLU A 490 11.87 -0.77 26.78
N MET A 491 11.23 -0.06 25.85
CA MET A 491 10.78 1.32 26.06
C MET A 491 9.85 1.46 27.28
N LEU A 492 8.86 0.57 27.41
CA LEU A 492 7.91 0.59 28.53
C LEU A 492 8.59 0.25 29.86
N PHE A 493 9.52 -0.72 29.85
CA PHE A 493 10.29 -1.10 31.03
C PHE A 493 11.17 0.06 31.53
N GLU A 494 11.89 0.75 30.64
CA GLU A 494 12.69 1.91 30.99
C GLU A 494 11.83 3.07 31.50
N LEU A 495 10.70 3.32 30.82
CA LEU A 495 9.78 4.39 31.21
C LEU A 495 9.17 4.13 32.59
N GLU A 496 8.78 2.90 32.90
CA GLU A 496 8.32 2.49 34.24
C GLU A 496 9.40 2.73 35.32
N ALA A 497 10.67 2.51 34.98
CA ALA A 497 11.81 2.78 35.86
C ALA A 497 12.16 4.27 35.98
N GLY A 498 11.41 5.16 35.31
CA GLY A 498 11.61 6.61 35.32
C GLY A 498 12.64 7.12 34.30
N ASN A 499 13.14 6.27 33.41
CA ASN A 499 14.00 6.68 32.30
C ASN A 499 13.17 6.94 31.04
N SER A 500 12.99 8.21 30.68
CA SER A 500 12.18 8.61 29.53
C SER A 500 12.98 8.72 28.22
N THR A 501 14.29 8.45 28.21
CA THR A 501 15.14 8.65 27.02
C THR A 501 14.67 7.86 25.81
N LEU A 502 14.42 6.56 25.97
CA LEU A 502 13.98 5.71 24.86
C LEU A 502 12.57 6.07 24.38
N ALA A 503 11.64 6.32 25.31
CA ALA A 503 10.28 6.77 24.99
C ALA A 503 10.27 8.11 24.23
N ALA A 504 11.05 9.10 24.67
CA ALA A 504 11.18 10.37 23.97
C ALA A 504 11.75 10.16 22.56
N ALA A 505 12.80 9.37 22.42
CA ALA A 505 13.43 9.11 21.12
C ALA A 505 12.50 8.38 20.15
N MET A 506 11.69 7.43 20.62
CA MET A 506 10.76 6.66 19.78
C MET A 506 9.50 7.46 19.40
N LEU A 507 8.89 8.17 20.35
CA LEU A 507 7.65 8.91 20.11
C LEU A 507 7.85 10.15 19.24
N GLU A 508 8.97 10.87 19.40
CA GLU A 508 9.26 12.06 18.60
C GLU A 508 9.53 11.75 17.12
N ARG A 509 9.87 10.49 16.79
CA ARG A 509 10.11 10.07 15.39
C ARG A 509 8.85 10.02 14.54
N SER A 510 7.68 9.85 15.17
CA SER A 510 6.37 9.76 14.54
C SER A 510 5.42 10.89 14.97
N ALA A 511 5.98 12.01 15.45
CA ALA A 511 5.21 13.16 15.94
C ALA A 511 5.06 14.30 14.92
N TRP A 512 5.85 14.29 13.83
CA TRP A 512 5.93 15.39 12.86
C TRP A 512 5.95 14.88 11.41
N GLU A 513 5.12 15.50 10.56
CA GLU A 513 5.14 15.39 9.10
C GLU A 513 6.20 16.30 8.50
N TYR A 514 6.30 17.52 9.05
CA TYR A 514 7.28 18.51 8.67
C TYR A 514 8.63 18.20 9.32
N ASP A 515 9.65 18.01 8.47
CA ASP A 515 11.03 17.91 8.91
C ASP A 515 11.75 19.25 8.69
N PRO A 516 12.04 20.04 9.74
CA PRO A 516 12.74 21.31 9.60
C PRO A 516 14.21 21.15 9.16
N ALA A 517 14.79 19.95 9.23
CA ALA A 517 16.16 19.68 8.81
C ALA A 517 16.28 19.42 7.31
N MET A 518 15.17 19.14 6.62
CA MET A 518 15.15 18.84 5.19
C MET A 518 14.59 20.03 4.40
N PRO A 519 15.23 20.46 3.30
CA PRO A 519 14.61 21.46 2.42
C PRO A 519 13.34 20.85 1.82
N SER A 520 12.23 21.60 1.80
CA SER A 520 11.03 21.15 1.09
C SER A 520 11.38 20.90 -0.38
N PRO A 521 11.21 19.66 -0.89
CA PRO A 521 11.42 19.37 -2.30
C PRO A 521 10.52 20.28 -3.15
N PRO A 522 10.99 20.80 -4.30
CA PRO A 522 10.14 21.53 -5.22
C PRO A 522 8.93 20.67 -5.62
N GLY A 523 7.72 21.16 -5.36
CA GLY A 523 6.49 20.44 -5.69
C GLY A 523 6.12 19.28 -4.75
N LYS A 524 6.72 19.17 -3.55
CA LYS A 524 6.26 18.23 -2.52
C LYS A 524 4.78 18.51 -2.22
N ARG A 525 3.92 17.51 -2.46
CA ARG A 525 2.51 17.58 -2.06
C ARG A 525 2.43 17.33 -0.55
N PRO A 526 1.66 18.12 0.21
CA PRO A 526 1.45 17.83 1.62
C PRO A 526 0.83 16.44 1.81
N SER A 527 1.14 15.82 2.94
CA SER A 527 0.45 14.60 3.38
C SER A 527 -1.05 14.86 3.55
N SER A 528 -1.86 13.79 3.60
CA SER A 528 -3.31 13.90 3.70
C SER A 528 -3.94 12.76 4.50
N ASP A 529 -4.37 13.10 5.71
CA ASP A 529 -5.20 12.23 6.55
C ASP A 529 -6.70 12.38 6.20
N GLU A 530 -7.05 13.56 5.68
CA GLU A 530 -8.44 13.96 5.38
C GLU A 530 -9.04 13.06 4.32
N LEU A 531 -8.24 12.64 3.33
CA LEU A 531 -8.74 11.76 2.27
C LEU A 531 -9.40 10.50 2.84
N GLY A 532 -8.75 9.84 3.80
CA GLY A 532 -9.37 8.66 4.40
C GLY A 532 -10.67 9.00 5.13
N GLN A 533 -10.83 10.23 5.65
CA GLN A 533 -12.03 10.65 6.37
C GLN A 533 -13.14 10.86 5.35
N LEU A 534 -12.84 11.56 4.25
CA LEU A 534 -13.76 11.72 3.13
C LEU A 534 -14.25 10.37 2.60
N VAL A 535 -13.35 9.39 2.46
CA VAL A 535 -13.70 8.02 2.02
C VAL A 535 -14.61 7.33 3.02
N ILE A 536 -14.23 7.26 4.31
CA ILE A 536 -15.04 6.63 5.38
C ILE A 536 -16.43 7.27 5.45
N CYS A 537 -16.51 8.59 5.33
CA CYS A 537 -17.77 9.32 5.39
C CYS A 537 -18.61 9.11 4.13
N ALA A 538 -17.99 9.08 2.94
CA ALA A 538 -18.69 8.74 1.70
C ALA A 538 -19.24 7.31 1.70
N ASP A 539 -18.56 6.38 2.38
CA ASP A 539 -18.96 4.98 2.53
C ASP A 539 -19.96 4.74 3.69
N SER A 540 -20.15 5.70 4.60
CA SER A 540 -21.13 5.64 5.70
C SER A 540 -22.53 6.08 5.24
N TYR A 541 -23.05 5.44 4.19
CA TYR A 541 -24.21 5.94 3.41
C TYR A 541 -25.60 5.38 3.79
N ASP A 542 -25.66 4.40 4.68
CA ASP A 542 -26.92 3.87 5.27
C ASP A 542 -27.17 4.45 6.68
N ALA A 543 -26.32 5.40 7.07
CA ALA A 543 -26.55 6.33 8.14
C ALA A 543 -27.94 6.96 8.05
N PRO A 544 -28.82 6.89 9.09
CA PRO A 544 -29.80 7.96 9.26
C PRO A 544 -29.00 9.27 9.27
N ASP A 545 -29.55 10.37 8.72
CA ASP A 545 -28.93 11.70 8.79
C ASP A 545 -28.28 11.84 10.17
N ALA A 546 -26.94 11.80 10.20
CA ALA A 546 -26.19 11.44 11.42
C ALA A 546 -26.77 12.23 12.59
N PRO A 547 -26.97 11.65 13.79
CA PRO A 547 -27.72 12.33 14.83
C PRO A 547 -27.14 13.73 15.03
N GLY A 548 -27.88 14.75 14.59
CA GLY A 548 -27.36 16.12 14.51
C GLY A 548 -27.01 16.69 15.89
N ALA A 549 -27.40 15.98 16.96
CA ALA A 549 -27.09 16.31 18.34
C ALA A 549 -25.71 15.78 18.76
N ILE A 550 -24.84 16.69 19.21
CA ILE A 550 -23.51 16.40 19.79
C ILE A 550 -23.54 15.35 20.92
N GLY A 551 -24.63 15.28 21.69
CA GLY A 551 -24.76 14.35 22.81
C GLY A 551 -24.77 12.86 22.40
N TRP A 552 -25.22 12.55 21.18
CA TRP A 552 -25.11 11.19 20.65
C TRP A 552 -23.65 10.82 20.38
N TRP A 553 -22.88 11.74 19.78
CA TRP A 553 -21.45 11.57 19.52
C TRP A 553 -20.64 11.48 20.82
N GLU A 554 -21.01 12.25 21.85
CA GLU A 554 -20.41 12.13 23.19
C GLU A 554 -20.63 10.73 23.78
N SER A 555 -21.83 10.17 23.62
CA SER A 555 -22.16 8.82 24.07
C SER A 555 -21.40 7.77 23.26
N LEU A 556 -21.32 7.93 21.94
CA LEU A 556 -20.53 7.04 21.08
C LEU A 556 -19.06 7.06 21.49
N TRP A 557 -18.46 8.23 21.71
CA TRP A 557 -17.07 8.35 22.13
C TRP A 557 -16.83 7.69 23.49
N ALA A 558 -17.72 7.89 24.46
CA ALA A 558 -17.66 7.25 25.77
C ALA A 558 -17.77 5.72 25.66
N ASN A 559 -18.69 5.20 24.84
CA ASN A 559 -18.85 3.77 24.65
C ASN A 559 -17.62 3.16 23.97
N MET A 560 -17.12 3.76 22.90
CA MET A 560 -15.95 3.24 22.17
C MET A 560 -14.68 3.23 23.04
N THR A 561 -14.48 4.27 23.86
CA THR A 561 -13.34 4.34 24.81
C THR A 561 -13.52 3.40 26.01
N HIS A 562 -14.75 3.09 26.41
CA HIS A 562 -15.04 2.05 27.39
C HIS A 562 -14.76 0.65 26.82
N ASP A 563 -15.18 0.38 25.59
CA ASP A 563 -14.99 -0.92 24.94
C ASP A 563 -13.51 -1.21 24.66
N SER A 564 -12.72 -0.18 24.36
CA SER A 564 -11.27 -0.29 24.23
C SER A 564 -10.55 1.01 24.59
N TRP A 565 -9.73 0.95 25.64
CA TRP A 565 -8.85 2.06 26.03
C TRP A 565 -7.70 2.30 25.02
N ILE A 566 -7.37 1.29 24.20
CA ILE A 566 -6.26 1.36 23.21
C ILE A 566 -6.72 2.03 21.91
N SER A 567 -7.84 1.56 21.34
CA SER A 567 -8.28 1.99 20.00
C SER A 567 -9.54 2.84 20.01
N GLY A 568 -10.27 2.94 21.13
CA GLY A 568 -11.54 3.66 21.20
C GLY A 568 -11.47 5.11 20.73
N ASN A 569 -10.47 5.86 21.20
CA ASN A 569 -10.25 7.25 20.81
C ASN A 569 -9.89 7.38 19.32
N SER A 570 -8.87 6.65 18.85
CA SER A 570 -8.41 6.74 17.45
C SER A 570 -9.49 6.31 16.46
N ARG A 571 -10.27 5.28 16.81
CA ARG A 571 -11.39 4.79 15.98
C ARG A 571 -12.59 5.73 16.01
N PHE A 572 -12.85 6.43 17.11
CA PHE A 572 -13.86 7.49 17.15
C PHE A 572 -13.45 8.68 16.26
N SER A 573 -12.20 9.13 16.34
CA SER A 573 -11.69 10.24 15.52
C SER A 573 -11.76 9.98 14.01
N ASN A 574 -11.78 8.72 13.58
CA ASN A 574 -11.94 8.35 12.17
C ASN A 574 -13.35 8.59 11.63
N VAL A 575 -14.38 8.57 12.49
CA VAL A 575 -15.79 8.61 12.09
C VAL A 575 -16.51 9.88 12.54
N PHE A 576 -16.02 10.56 13.57
CA PHE A 576 -16.60 11.79 14.08
C PHE A 576 -16.73 12.91 13.01
N PRO A 577 -15.72 13.14 12.12
CA PRO A 577 -15.85 14.14 11.08
C PRO A 577 -17.05 13.92 10.13
N CYS A 578 -17.53 12.68 10.00
CA CYS A 578 -18.65 12.36 9.10
C CYS A 578 -19.95 13.07 9.43
N ARG A 579 -20.08 13.61 10.65
CA ARG A 579 -21.17 14.50 11.02
C ARG A 579 -21.32 15.69 10.06
N HIS A 580 -20.20 16.24 9.59
CA HIS A 580 -20.19 17.42 8.70
C HIS A 580 -20.12 17.07 7.22
N PHE A 581 -19.82 15.81 6.85
CA PHE A 581 -19.66 15.44 5.44
C PHE A 581 -20.92 15.79 4.62
N VAL A 582 -22.10 15.56 5.19
CA VAL A 582 -23.40 15.80 4.55
C VAL A 582 -23.76 17.27 4.36
N ASP A 583 -23.13 18.17 5.12
CA ASP A 583 -23.31 19.62 4.98
C ASP A 583 -22.66 20.13 3.69
N TYR A 584 -21.59 19.47 3.25
CA TYR A 584 -20.79 19.85 2.09
C TYR A 584 -21.09 18.98 0.86
N TRP A 585 -21.28 17.67 1.04
CA TRP A 585 -21.37 16.73 -0.07
C TRP A 585 -22.37 15.60 0.14
N LYS A 586 -22.73 14.98 -0.97
CA LYS A 586 -23.44 13.70 -1.02
C LYS A 586 -22.67 12.79 -1.97
N PRO A 587 -22.35 11.53 -1.60
CA PRO A 587 -21.63 10.64 -2.50
C PRO A 587 -22.47 10.43 -3.76
N ALA A 588 -21.82 10.52 -4.93
CA ALA A 588 -22.48 10.36 -6.23
C ALA A 588 -22.95 8.92 -6.46
N GLU A 589 -22.21 7.95 -5.92
CA GLU A 589 -22.55 6.53 -5.96
C GLU A 589 -22.01 5.83 -4.72
N VAL A 590 -22.75 4.83 -4.25
CA VAL A 590 -22.35 3.91 -3.19
C VAL A 590 -22.93 2.54 -3.46
N TYR A 591 -22.29 1.49 -2.97
CA TYR A 591 -22.73 0.12 -3.20
C TYR A 591 -23.66 -0.38 -2.09
N ARG A 592 -24.97 -0.44 -2.30
CA ARG A 592 -25.94 -0.87 -1.25
C ARG A 592 -26.32 -2.36 -1.29
N GLY A 593 -25.78 -3.14 -2.22
CA GLY A 593 -26.17 -4.54 -2.40
C GLY A 593 -25.72 -5.44 -1.25
N ASP A 594 -26.26 -6.66 -1.20
CA ASP A 594 -25.78 -7.73 -0.31
C ASP A 594 -24.44 -8.30 -0.83
N LEU A 595 -23.64 -8.88 0.06
CA LEU A 595 -22.34 -9.46 -0.30
C LEU A 595 -22.42 -10.93 -0.74
N ASN A 596 -23.60 -11.39 -1.15
CA ASN A 596 -23.89 -12.80 -1.47
C ASN A 596 -24.14 -13.06 -2.96
N GLY A 597 -23.80 -12.11 -3.84
CA GLY A 597 -23.90 -12.27 -5.29
C GLY A 597 -23.15 -13.52 -5.77
N THR A 598 -23.70 -14.25 -6.73
CA THR A 598 -23.00 -15.44 -7.26
C THR A 598 -21.78 -14.99 -8.05
N LEU A 599 -20.59 -15.35 -7.56
CA LEU A 599 -19.32 -15.01 -8.21
C LEU A 599 -18.95 -16.05 -9.25
N ARG A 600 -18.18 -15.63 -10.26
CA ARG A 600 -17.57 -16.56 -11.22
C ARG A 600 -16.62 -17.54 -10.54
N HIS A 601 -15.75 -17.02 -9.67
CA HIS A 601 -14.85 -17.80 -8.82
C HIS A 601 -14.99 -17.34 -7.36
N PRO A 602 -14.94 -18.26 -6.38
CA PRO A 602 -14.91 -17.87 -4.98
C PRO A 602 -13.63 -17.09 -4.62
N VAL A 603 -13.71 -16.24 -3.60
CA VAL A 603 -12.58 -15.50 -3.06
C VAL A 603 -11.94 -16.23 -1.87
N LEU A 604 -10.66 -15.95 -1.59
CA LEU A 604 -9.98 -16.41 -0.40
C LEU A 604 -9.94 -15.29 0.65
N LEU A 605 -10.52 -15.54 1.82
CA LEU A 605 -10.45 -14.65 2.97
C LEU A 605 -9.31 -15.11 3.88
N ILE A 606 -8.56 -14.17 4.43
CA ILE A 606 -7.61 -14.41 5.52
C ILE A 606 -7.94 -13.42 6.64
N ALA A 607 -8.07 -13.94 7.86
CA ALA A 607 -8.36 -13.12 9.03
C ALA A 607 -7.68 -13.69 10.28
N GLU A 608 -7.14 -12.79 11.09
CA GLU A 608 -6.19 -13.12 12.14
C GLU A 608 -6.83 -13.13 13.52
N THR A 609 -6.35 -14.04 14.37
CA THR A 609 -6.87 -14.21 15.72
C THR A 609 -6.53 -13.04 16.62
N TYR A 610 -5.35 -12.44 16.50
CA TYR A 610 -4.92 -11.25 17.26
C TYR A 610 -4.68 -10.04 16.35
N ASP A 611 -5.59 -9.81 15.39
CA ASP A 611 -5.63 -8.57 14.61
C ASP A 611 -6.20 -7.41 15.47
N PRO A 612 -5.46 -6.30 15.66
CA PRO A 612 -5.93 -5.14 16.43
C PRO A 612 -6.83 -4.18 15.62
N ALA A 613 -7.07 -4.45 14.34
CA ALA A 613 -7.80 -3.57 13.42
C ALA A 613 -8.96 -4.28 12.72
N THR A 614 -8.75 -5.48 12.20
CA THR A 614 -9.74 -6.27 11.46
C THR A 614 -9.88 -7.68 12.05
N PRO A 615 -10.45 -7.79 13.27
CA PRO A 615 -10.46 -9.03 14.03
C PRO A 615 -11.14 -10.19 13.29
N LEU A 616 -10.70 -11.44 13.53
CA LEU A 616 -11.21 -12.68 12.91
C LEU A 616 -12.74 -12.78 12.82
N ARG A 617 -13.47 -12.21 13.78
CA ARG A 617 -14.94 -12.16 13.73
C ARG A 617 -15.48 -11.50 12.45
N ASN A 618 -14.78 -10.51 11.89
CA ASN A 618 -15.17 -9.81 10.67
C ASN A 618 -15.05 -10.78 9.48
N GLY A 619 -13.93 -11.52 9.39
CA GLY A 619 -13.75 -12.60 8.42
C GLY A 619 -14.83 -13.68 8.50
N ARG A 620 -15.18 -14.14 9.71
CA ARG A 620 -16.26 -15.13 9.91
C ARG A 620 -17.64 -14.60 9.54
N ARG A 621 -17.93 -13.32 9.82
CA ARG A 621 -19.19 -12.67 9.42
C ARG A 621 -19.27 -12.52 7.90
N LEU A 622 -18.18 -12.11 7.26
CA LEU A 622 -18.11 -12.04 5.80
C LEU A 622 -18.26 -13.42 5.16
N LEU A 623 -17.56 -14.44 5.66
CA LEU A 623 -17.70 -15.82 5.20
C LEU A 623 -19.16 -16.28 5.25
N LYS A 624 -19.85 -16.00 6.37
CA LYS A 624 -21.27 -16.34 6.54
C LYS A 624 -22.16 -15.64 5.51
N GLU A 625 -21.90 -14.37 5.21
CA GLU A 625 -22.69 -13.63 4.21
C GLU A 625 -22.41 -14.10 2.78
N MET A 626 -21.14 -14.30 2.43
CA MET A 626 -20.72 -14.74 1.08
C MET A 626 -21.06 -16.21 0.81
N GLY A 627 -21.17 -17.04 1.85
CA GLY A 627 -21.47 -18.47 1.76
C GLY A 627 -20.48 -19.19 0.85
N LYS A 628 -20.99 -19.89 -0.17
CA LYS A 628 -20.16 -20.67 -1.12
C LYS A 628 -19.16 -19.84 -1.93
N ASN A 629 -19.34 -18.51 -1.98
CA ASN A 629 -18.48 -17.59 -2.72
C ASN A 629 -17.16 -17.27 -2.00
N ALA A 630 -16.92 -17.84 -0.81
CA ALA A 630 -15.70 -17.61 -0.07
C ALA A 630 -15.17 -18.88 0.61
N ARG A 631 -13.88 -18.86 0.95
CA ARG A 631 -13.21 -19.76 1.91
C ARG A 631 -12.35 -18.92 2.84
N LEU A 632 -12.32 -19.26 4.11
CA LEU A 632 -11.59 -18.52 5.14
C LEU A 632 -10.37 -19.31 5.62
N VAL A 633 -9.21 -18.66 5.66
CA VAL A 633 -8.09 -19.08 6.48
C VAL A 633 -8.16 -18.30 7.79
N ALA A 634 -8.48 -19.00 8.88
CA ALA A 634 -8.35 -18.47 10.22
C ALA A 634 -6.87 -18.52 10.61
N HIS A 635 -6.20 -17.38 10.53
CA HIS A 635 -4.78 -17.26 10.80
C HIS A 635 -4.55 -17.01 12.30
N HIS A 636 -4.01 -18.00 13.00
CA HIS A 636 -3.61 -17.90 14.40
C HIS A 636 -2.20 -17.30 14.50
N GLY A 637 -2.13 -15.98 14.42
CA GLY A 637 -0.92 -15.17 14.54
C GLY A 637 -1.23 -13.80 15.13
N TYR A 638 -0.20 -12.97 15.24
CA TYR A 638 -0.25 -11.65 15.88
C TYR A 638 0.02 -10.52 14.91
N GLY A 639 -0.77 -9.45 15.01
CA GLY A 639 -0.63 -8.29 14.15
C GLY A 639 -1.72 -8.20 13.09
N HIS A 640 -1.63 -7.14 12.29
CA HIS A 640 -2.65 -6.83 11.30
C HIS A 640 -2.39 -7.54 9.97
N SER A 641 -3.40 -8.25 9.46
CA SER A 641 -3.35 -9.16 8.30
C SER A 641 -2.31 -10.29 8.48
N SER A 642 -2.12 -11.14 7.46
CA SER A 642 -1.25 -12.33 7.53
C SER A 642 0.26 -12.04 7.48
N ARG A 643 0.69 -10.98 8.18
CA ARG A 643 2.10 -10.57 8.33
C ARG A 643 2.90 -11.50 9.21
N ASP A 644 2.27 -12.01 10.27
CA ASP A 644 2.89 -13.06 11.06
C ASP A 644 2.98 -14.29 10.18
N THR A 645 4.18 -14.63 9.73
CA THR A 645 4.31 -15.55 8.60
C THR A 645 3.86 -16.95 9.00
N SER A 646 3.09 -17.61 8.14
CA SER A 646 2.69 -19.01 8.31
C SER A 646 2.91 -19.78 7.01
N ASN A 647 3.68 -20.86 7.07
CA ASN A 647 3.86 -21.74 5.92
C ASN A 647 2.53 -22.34 5.44
N CYS A 648 1.58 -22.56 6.35
CA CYS A 648 0.23 -23.04 6.04
C CYS A 648 -0.56 -22.00 5.24
N THR A 649 -0.67 -20.77 5.75
CA THR A 649 -1.38 -19.68 5.06
C THR A 649 -0.75 -19.37 3.71
N ASP A 650 0.58 -19.31 3.65
CA ASP A 650 1.31 -19.01 2.42
C ASP A 650 1.17 -20.10 1.35
N ALA A 651 1.15 -21.38 1.76
CA ALA A 651 0.94 -22.49 0.84
C ALA A 651 -0.47 -22.46 0.22
N ILE A 652 -1.50 -22.15 1.02
CA ILE A 652 -2.88 -22.01 0.53
C ILE A 652 -2.98 -20.81 -0.41
N ALA A 653 -2.52 -19.63 0.02
CA ALA A 653 -2.56 -18.40 -0.76
C ALA A 653 -1.84 -18.55 -2.11
N LYS A 654 -0.66 -19.19 -2.11
CA LYS A 654 0.11 -19.47 -3.31
C LYS A 654 -0.58 -20.45 -4.26
N SER A 655 -1.15 -21.53 -3.72
CA SER A 655 -1.89 -22.51 -4.52
C SER A 655 -3.13 -21.87 -5.15
N PHE A 656 -3.85 -21.03 -4.40
CA PHE A 656 -4.98 -20.28 -4.92
C PHE A 656 -4.56 -19.32 -6.04
N ILE A 657 -3.52 -18.51 -5.84
CA ILE A 657 -3.05 -17.56 -6.86
C ILE A 657 -2.50 -18.27 -8.09
N LEU A 658 -1.80 -19.40 -7.96
CA LEU A 658 -1.21 -20.13 -9.10
C LEU A 658 -2.17 -21.05 -9.83
N GLU A 659 -3.10 -21.69 -9.12
CA GLU A 659 -3.91 -22.79 -9.65
C GLU A 659 -5.41 -22.55 -9.52
N GLY A 660 -5.84 -21.60 -8.70
CA GLY A 660 -7.26 -21.40 -8.36
C GLY A 660 -7.77 -22.39 -7.31
N THR A 661 -6.88 -23.16 -6.70
CA THR A 661 -7.21 -24.19 -5.70
C THR A 661 -7.53 -23.54 -4.36
N LEU A 662 -8.69 -23.87 -3.80
CA LEU A 662 -9.13 -23.42 -2.47
C LEU A 662 -9.27 -24.62 -1.52
N PRO A 663 -9.21 -24.40 -0.19
CA PRO A 663 -9.56 -25.44 0.77
C PRO A 663 -10.99 -25.96 0.60
N ASP A 664 -11.20 -27.25 0.83
CA ASP A 664 -12.52 -27.87 0.77
C ASP A 664 -13.44 -27.36 1.89
N GLU A 665 -12.90 -27.25 3.09
CA GLU A 665 -13.59 -26.72 4.27
C GLU A 665 -13.84 -25.22 4.16
N GLN A 666 -14.97 -24.73 4.70
CA GLN A 666 -15.30 -23.30 4.68
C GLN A 666 -14.32 -22.44 5.48
N GLU A 667 -13.78 -22.98 6.58
CA GLU A 667 -12.79 -22.33 7.43
C GLU A 667 -11.65 -23.33 7.68
N THR A 668 -10.41 -22.93 7.43
CA THR A 668 -9.19 -23.71 7.68
C THR A 668 -8.30 -22.96 8.65
N ALA A 669 -7.87 -23.62 9.72
CA ALA A 669 -6.96 -23.04 10.71
C ALA A 669 -5.50 -23.17 10.25
N CYS A 670 -4.76 -22.05 10.30
CA CYS A 670 -3.32 -22.01 10.09
C CYS A 670 -2.66 -21.28 11.26
N VAL A 671 -1.49 -21.73 11.71
CA VAL A 671 -0.77 -21.11 12.84
C VAL A 671 0.49 -20.42 12.34
N ALA A 672 0.84 -19.26 12.91
CA ALA A 672 2.10 -18.58 12.66
C ALA A 672 3.31 -19.48 12.95
N ASN A 673 4.40 -19.27 12.22
CA ASN A 673 5.60 -20.10 12.28
C ASN A 673 6.37 -19.94 13.61
N GLU A 674 6.34 -18.74 14.18
CA GLU A 674 7.13 -18.35 15.35
C GLU A 674 6.25 -17.59 16.35
N LYS A 675 6.73 -17.46 17.59
CA LYS A 675 6.07 -16.67 18.64
C LYS A 675 6.72 -15.29 18.73
N PRO A 676 5.95 -14.24 19.11
CA PRO A 676 6.51 -12.93 19.43
C PRO A 676 7.67 -13.02 20.42
N TYR A 677 8.60 -12.06 20.36
CA TYR A 677 9.87 -12.03 21.12
C TYR A 677 10.89 -13.14 20.78
N MET A 678 10.50 -14.18 20.04
CA MET A 678 11.37 -15.29 19.67
C MET A 678 11.75 -15.32 18.18
N TYR A 679 11.38 -14.29 17.42
CA TYR A 679 11.65 -14.20 15.98
C TYR A 679 13.15 -14.33 15.67
N GLY A 680 13.51 -15.34 14.88
CA GLY A 680 14.88 -15.60 14.46
C GLY A 680 15.78 -16.23 15.53
N VAL A 681 15.27 -16.53 16.73
CA VAL A 681 16.02 -17.20 17.80
C VAL A 681 16.06 -18.70 17.51
N LYS A 682 17.26 -19.26 17.24
CA LYS A 682 17.43 -20.69 16.99
C LYS A 682 17.46 -21.48 18.31
N LYS A 683 16.74 -22.60 18.35
CA LYS A 683 16.58 -23.46 19.55
C LYS A 683 17.90 -23.97 20.17
N ASP A 684 18.99 -24.06 19.40
CA ASP A 684 20.27 -24.63 19.87
C ASP A 684 21.34 -23.56 20.18
N ASP A 685 21.03 -22.27 20.05
CA ASP A 685 22.01 -21.18 20.22
C ASP A 685 21.82 -20.41 21.54
N VAL A 686 21.72 -21.16 22.65
CA VAL A 686 21.65 -20.59 24.00
C VAL A 686 22.91 -19.76 24.32
N SER A 687 24.03 -20.04 23.63
CA SER A 687 25.28 -19.27 23.74
C SER A 687 25.31 -17.95 22.96
N SER A 688 24.34 -17.70 22.08
CA SER A 688 24.17 -16.42 21.38
C SER A 688 22.95 -15.64 21.87
N ALA A 689 22.55 -15.77 23.13
CA ALA A 689 21.62 -14.81 23.76
C ALA A 689 22.18 -13.36 23.74
N VAL A 690 23.44 -13.18 23.33
CA VAL A 690 24.07 -11.92 22.90
C VAL A 690 24.27 -11.87 21.37
N ALA A 691 23.36 -12.43 20.58
CA ALA A 691 23.27 -12.20 19.15
C ALA A 691 22.73 -10.77 18.98
N ARG A 692 23.62 -9.79 19.21
CA ARG A 692 23.41 -8.34 19.13
C ARG A 692 21.95 -7.94 19.35
N ALA A 693 21.58 -7.69 20.61
CA ALA A 693 20.33 -6.99 20.92
C ALA A 693 20.17 -5.87 19.91
N ARG A 694 19.16 -6.00 19.05
CA ARG A 694 18.93 -5.07 17.96
C ARG A 694 18.69 -3.71 18.59
N ASP A 695 19.28 -2.66 18.04
CA ASP A 695 19.04 -1.31 18.56
C ASP A 695 17.53 -1.04 18.56
N PRO A 696 16.91 -0.78 19.74
CA PRO A 696 15.48 -0.57 19.85
C PRO A 696 14.98 0.56 18.94
N ILE A 697 15.83 1.56 18.72
CA ILE A 697 15.55 2.70 17.83
C ILE A 697 15.54 2.29 16.36
N GLU A 698 16.51 1.50 15.92
CA GLU A 698 16.55 1.00 14.53
C GLU A 698 15.34 0.09 14.25
N ALA A 699 15.01 -0.80 15.18
CA ALA A 699 13.83 -1.65 15.09
C ALA A 699 12.52 -0.83 15.08
N TRP A 700 12.48 0.28 15.83
CA TRP A 700 11.35 1.21 15.80
C TRP A 700 11.27 1.97 14.48
N ASP A 701 12.38 2.42 13.92
CA ASP A 701 12.41 3.08 12.61
C ASP A 701 11.87 2.17 11.50
N GLU A 702 12.23 0.89 11.51
CA GLU A 702 11.65 -0.10 10.60
C GLU A 702 10.16 -0.29 10.83
N HIS A 703 9.74 -0.33 12.10
CA HIS A 703 8.33 -0.42 12.45
C HIS A 703 7.53 0.77 11.90
N LEU A 704 8.03 2.00 12.06
CA LEU A 704 7.43 3.20 11.48
C LEU A 704 7.44 3.14 9.95
N ALA A 705 8.53 2.69 9.33
CA ALA A 705 8.58 2.55 7.88
C ALA A 705 7.51 1.57 7.36
N GLU A 706 7.28 0.46 8.06
CA GLU A 706 6.23 -0.50 7.71
C GLU A 706 4.81 0.03 7.99
N LEU A 707 4.61 0.68 9.15
CA LEU A 707 3.33 1.29 9.53
C LEU A 707 2.86 2.34 8.51
N ALA A 708 3.77 3.10 7.91
CA ALA A 708 3.45 4.13 6.92
C ALA A 708 2.73 3.58 5.69
N VAL A 709 3.00 2.32 5.36
CA VAL A 709 2.34 1.59 4.26
C VAL A 709 1.02 1.01 4.73
N LEU A 710 1.04 0.47 5.94
CA LEU A 710 -0.01 -0.33 6.55
C LEU A 710 -1.25 0.45 6.94
N ASN A 711 -1.00 1.49 7.70
CA ASN A 711 -2.01 2.37 8.22
C ASN A 711 -1.36 3.75 8.32
N PRO A 712 -1.36 4.50 7.21
CA PRO A 712 -0.69 5.80 7.19
C PRO A 712 -1.24 6.78 8.21
N ARG A 713 -2.46 6.58 8.73
CA ARG A 713 -3.07 7.43 9.74
C ARG A 713 -2.48 7.28 11.13
N LEU A 714 -1.77 6.18 11.38
CA LEU A 714 -1.10 5.97 12.67
C LEU A 714 0.24 6.67 12.77
N LEU A 715 0.72 7.25 11.66
CA LEU A 715 1.98 7.97 11.62
C LEU A 715 1.76 9.38 11.12
N SER A 716 2.52 10.32 11.68
CA SER A 716 2.91 11.48 10.93
C SER A 716 3.96 11.03 9.87
N ARG A 717 3.64 11.05 8.58
CA ARG A 717 4.59 10.70 7.51
C ARG A 717 5.73 11.72 7.42
N LYS A 718 6.89 11.38 7.99
CA LYS A 718 8.15 11.93 7.47
C LYS A 718 8.24 11.57 5.99
N GLY A 719 8.61 12.53 5.14
CA GLY A 719 8.74 12.30 3.71
C GLY A 719 9.70 11.14 3.46
N ILE A 720 9.15 9.97 3.08
CA ILE A 720 9.88 8.82 2.57
C ILE A 720 9.79 8.83 1.05
#